data_AF-A0A4R5KUT1-F1
#
_entry.id   AF-A0A4R5KUT1-F1
#
_cell.length_a   1.000
_cell.length_b   1.000
_cell.length_c   1.000
_cell.angle_alpha   90.00
_cell.angle_beta   90.00
_cell.angle_gamma   90.00
#
_symmetry.space_group_name_H-M   'P 1'
#
loop_
_entity.id
_entity.type
_entity.pdbx_description
1 polymer ?
#
loop_
_entity_poly.entity_id
_entity_poly.type
_entity_poly.pdbx_seq_one_letter_code
_entity_poly.pdbx_strand_id
1 'polypeptide(L)'
;MGATYRWMAAEGEHYELWAGERRLASIKPPEDPDFTYTDRIIETEPGVFRWERTFVYTGSANKVVSGLTMELAMPYKPEYWMIPGVSYNGNGWGCGKEPKGAAHNGQYWSFASHRTTIAGATYSEGPADSAALFAVSGRLNDRPADIGCACSIVIGEDETVHRLIWPEEEGPEVYAYRDGYAEPYRQMLHVRPGDQLEAAAYIVLQPVELARHGWHKLLRVAWQHGCHPVRAWHEPERIWELGITFARDYLWVEDGIFRGFVWGLHRDDGEWRQKRDWPYEIGWVGQNASLANSLLADYVRGGSRISLEKGIAALDCWAEHAPQSNGLFRCHFQHIVGYPLDTAKSGDEVQDACNLSTAALQYFEAQRLAAQCGLKRPCYTEIALAICDFALRAQSPSGRFGKSWFNDGTAADPEGTIGCYLVPALLEAYRTTKEQRYLGGALRGYHYYIAEFIANGYSTAGALDTYCIDKESAIPLLRGGLELYELTQKPAYLDYAVRASRYIASWQMHHTVPFPEDSALGRLGYDTFGGTTVSAQHHHIDHFAVAIVPEWLRLTQWTGDYTWRQRAQAAWANATAVISDGSLRMDGPVRPPGGQDEGFCHTRWHTRWGNYYGVSQWLVAWPTAFRLEALRHSRQWSDFCE
;
A
#
# COMPACT_ATOMS: atom_id res chain seq x y z
N MET A 1 8.75 31.93 8.94
CA MET A 1 10.05 32.25 8.32
C MET A 1 10.79 30.94 8.16
N GLY A 2 11.11 30.52 6.93
CA GLY A 2 11.79 29.24 6.71
C GLY A 2 13.20 29.26 7.28
N ALA A 3 13.61 28.19 7.96
CA ALA A 3 15.01 28.01 8.36
C ALA A 3 15.90 28.05 7.11
N THR A 4 16.98 28.83 7.16
CA THR A 4 18.00 28.83 6.10
C THR A 4 19.06 27.80 6.46
N TYR A 5 19.16 26.76 5.65
CA TYR A 5 20.13 25.68 5.80
C TYR A 5 21.41 26.02 5.02
N ARG A 6 22.59 25.76 5.58
CA ARG A 6 23.89 26.03 4.93
C ARG A 6 24.90 24.94 5.24
N TRP A 7 25.62 24.48 4.22
CA TRP A 7 26.77 23.60 4.40
C TRP A 7 28.04 24.42 4.63
N MET A 8 28.87 23.97 5.56
CA MET A 8 30.22 24.49 5.80
C MET A 8 31.21 23.33 5.74
N ALA A 9 32.32 23.53 5.02
CA ALA A 9 33.47 22.64 5.13
C ALA A 9 34.12 22.88 6.49
N ALA A 10 34.16 21.86 7.34
CA ALA A 10 34.91 21.88 8.59
C ALA A 10 36.40 21.61 8.32
N GLU A 11 37.25 21.88 9.31
CA GLU A 11 38.67 21.51 9.25
C GLU A 11 38.80 19.99 9.07
N GLY A 12 39.50 19.55 8.01
CA GLY A 12 39.73 18.12 7.72
C GLY A 12 38.80 17.46 6.69
N GLU A 13 38.20 18.21 5.76
CA GLU A 13 37.34 17.68 4.67
C GLU A 13 36.02 17.03 5.14
N HIS A 14 35.56 17.36 6.35
CA HIS A 14 34.24 16.97 6.85
C HIS A 14 33.20 18.03 6.52
N TYR A 15 32.08 17.64 5.93
CA TYR A 15 30.96 18.55 5.66
C TYR A 15 30.01 18.58 6.85
N GLU A 16 29.75 19.77 7.38
CA GLU A 16 28.74 20.00 8.40
C GLU A 16 27.60 20.86 7.86
N LEU A 17 26.38 20.51 8.25
CA LEU A 17 25.15 21.17 7.87
C LEU A 17 24.64 21.97 9.05
N TRP A 18 24.33 23.25 8.82
CA TRP A 18 23.94 24.20 9.84
C TRP A 18 22.61 24.87 9.50
N ALA A 19 21.81 25.17 10.52
CA ALA A 19 20.69 26.11 10.44
C ALA A 19 20.94 27.28 11.39
N GLY A 20 21.29 28.44 10.83
CA GLY A 20 21.85 29.52 11.62
C GLY A 20 23.16 29.09 12.28
N GLU A 21 23.23 29.20 13.61
CA GLU A 21 24.39 28.80 14.43
C GLU A 21 24.26 27.38 15.02
N ARG A 22 23.20 26.64 14.68
CA ARG A 22 23.00 25.27 15.17
C ARG A 22 23.47 24.26 14.13
N ARG A 23 24.40 23.39 14.52
CA ARG A 23 24.77 22.21 13.73
C ARG A 23 23.61 21.23 13.70
N LEU A 24 23.18 20.84 12.49
CA LEU A 24 22.08 19.92 12.25
C LEU A 24 22.56 18.53 11.87
N ALA A 25 23.63 18.41 11.09
CA ALA A 25 24.12 17.13 10.62
C ALA A 25 25.59 17.20 10.25
N SER A 26 26.23 16.05 10.12
CA SER A 26 27.54 15.90 9.51
C SER A 26 27.58 14.72 8.54
N ILE A 27 28.41 14.82 7.52
CA ILE A 27 28.71 13.70 6.61
C ILE A 27 29.89 12.92 7.19
N LYS A 28 29.75 11.58 7.30
CA LYS A 28 30.85 10.73 7.75
C LYS A 28 31.75 10.29 6.59
N PRO A 29 33.08 10.18 6.81
CA PRO A 29 33.98 9.54 5.86
C PRO A 29 33.64 8.05 5.71
N PRO A 30 33.92 7.43 4.55
CA PRO A 30 33.88 5.98 4.44
C PRO A 30 34.97 5.32 5.28
N GLU A 31 34.72 4.07 5.70
CA GLU A 31 35.62 3.35 6.60
C GLU A 31 36.77 2.60 5.89
N ASP A 32 36.67 2.33 4.58
CA ASP A 32 37.67 1.54 3.85
C ASP A 32 38.92 2.38 3.52
N PRO A 33 40.10 2.09 4.11
CA PRO A 33 41.32 2.87 3.92
C PRO A 33 41.92 2.73 2.51
N ASP A 34 41.50 1.73 1.72
CA ASP A 34 41.97 1.56 0.34
C ASP A 34 41.21 2.45 -0.66
N PHE A 35 40.29 3.30 -0.18
CA PHE A 35 39.55 4.26 -0.98
C PHE A 35 39.83 5.69 -0.54
N THR A 36 40.17 6.53 -1.50
CA THR A 36 40.01 7.98 -1.35
C THR A 36 38.61 8.38 -1.81
N TYR A 37 38.07 9.48 -1.30
CA TYR A 37 36.75 9.95 -1.69
C TYR A 37 36.71 11.46 -1.91
N THR A 38 35.71 11.92 -2.64
CA THR A 38 35.41 13.35 -2.79
C THR A 38 33.90 13.53 -2.75
N ASP A 39 33.44 14.54 -1.98
CA ASP A 39 32.04 14.89 -1.86
C ASP A 39 31.74 16.21 -2.57
N ARG A 40 30.60 16.26 -3.26
CA ARG A 40 30.02 17.47 -3.82
C ARG A 40 28.58 17.61 -3.36
N ILE A 41 28.26 18.75 -2.75
CA ILE A 41 26.93 19.04 -2.22
C ILE A 41 26.35 20.26 -2.95
N ILE A 42 25.15 20.09 -3.50
CA ILE A 42 24.46 21.11 -4.29
C ILE A 42 23.07 21.30 -3.71
N GLU A 43 22.76 22.50 -3.21
CA GLU A 43 21.38 22.84 -2.83
C GLU A 43 20.55 23.04 -4.10
N THR A 44 19.52 22.21 -4.30
CA THR A 44 18.65 22.28 -5.49
C THR A 44 17.39 23.12 -5.23
N GLU A 45 16.95 23.15 -3.98
CA GLU A 45 15.89 24.03 -3.47
C GLU A 45 16.06 24.14 -1.94
N PRO A 46 15.46 25.13 -1.26
CA PRO A 46 15.70 25.37 0.17
C PRO A 46 15.57 24.10 1.02
N GLY A 47 16.65 23.64 1.65
CA GLY A 47 16.68 22.42 2.46
C GLY A 47 16.59 21.11 1.68
N VAL A 48 16.95 21.09 0.40
CA VAL A 48 17.14 19.87 -0.39
C VAL A 48 18.50 19.94 -1.06
N PHE A 49 19.32 18.94 -0.79
CA PHE A 49 20.69 18.89 -1.25
C PHE A 49 20.92 17.61 -2.04
N ARG A 50 21.43 17.75 -3.26
CA ARG A 50 22.01 16.64 -4.01
C ARG A 50 23.44 16.43 -3.50
N TRP A 51 23.71 15.24 -3.01
CA TRP A 51 25.01 14.80 -2.53
C TRP A 51 25.59 13.78 -3.51
N GLU A 52 26.72 14.12 -4.12
CA GLU A 52 27.49 13.24 -5.00
C GLU A 52 28.79 12.86 -4.28
N ARG A 53 29.09 11.56 -4.23
CA ARG A 53 30.34 11.03 -3.68
C ARG A 53 31.05 10.18 -4.74
N THR A 54 32.31 10.49 -5.02
CA THR A 54 33.18 9.67 -5.85
C THR A 54 34.18 8.95 -4.97
N PHE A 55 34.19 7.61 -5.00
CA PHE A 55 35.20 6.77 -4.38
C PHE A 55 36.22 6.36 -5.44
N VAL A 56 37.51 6.50 -5.15
CA VAL A 56 38.61 6.06 -6.02
C VAL A 56 39.41 4.99 -5.30
N TYR A 57 39.48 3.80 -5.87
CA TYR A 57 40.25 2.70 -5.29
C TYR A 57 41.75 2.94 -5.50
N THR A 58 42.51 3.08 -4.40
CA THR A 58 43.95 3.40 -4.42
C THR A 58 44.84 2.23 -4.03
N GLY A 59 44.25 1.06 -3.77
CA GLY A 59 45.02 -0.15 -3.48
C GLY A 59 45.93 -0.57 -4.65
N SER A 60 46.95 -1.37 -4.33
CA SER A 60 47.99 -1.78 -5.30
C SER A 60 47.65 -3.05 -6.09
N ALA A 61 46.57 -3.75 -5.75
CA ALA A 61 46.11 -4.98 -6.38
C ALA A 61 44.58 -4.99 -6.48
N ASN A 62 44.00 -5.89 -7.28
CA ASN A 62 42.54 -6.00 -7.36
C ASN A 62 41.94 -6.43 -6.01
N LYS A 63 40.78 -5.89 -5.65
CA LYS A 63 40.06 -6.18 -4.40
C LYS A 63 38.61 -6.51 -4.68
N VAL A 64 38.03 -7.36 -3.84
CA VAL A 64 36.57 -7.54 -3.77
C VAL A 64 36.06 -6.67 -2.63
N VAL A 65 35.14 -5.77 -2.93
CA VAL A 65 34.66 -4.73 -2.02
C VAL A 65 33.17 -4.87 -1.81
N SER A 66 32.75 -4.62 -0.58
CA SER A 66 31.36 -4.48 -0.18
C SER A 66 31.25 -3.44 0.93
N GLY A 67 30.10 -2.78 1.07
CA GLY A 67 29.86 -1.91 2.23
C GLY A 67 30.48 -0.52 2.12
N LEU A 68 30.63 0.04 0.91
CA LEU A 68 30.97 1.44 0.73
C LEU A 68 29.75 2.30 1.11
N THR A 69 29.95 3.28 1.99
CA THR A 69 28.82 4.02 2.59
C THR A 69 28.80 5.52 2.28
N MET A 70 27.57 6.03 2.20
CA MET A 70 27.25 7.45 2.33
C MET A 70 26.42 7.61 3.60
N GLU A 71 26.99 8.26 4.61
CA GLU A 71 26.40 8.42 5.93
C GLU A 71 26.15 9.88 6.30
N LEU A 72 24.89 10.18 6.63
CA LEU A 72 24.46 11.45 7.22
C LEU A 72 24.15 11.22 8.70
N ALA A 73 24.90 11.89 9.57
CA ALA A 73 24.79 11.79 11.01
C ALA A 73 23.99 12.96 11.58
N MET A 74 22.93 12.65 12.32
CA MET A 74 22.08 13.61 13.01
C MET A 74 22.37 13.55 14.52
N PRO A 75 22.62 14.67 15.21
CA PRO A 75 23.02 14.71 16.62
C PRO A 75 21.80 14.62 17.55
N TYR A 76 20.95 13.62 17.34
CA TYR A 76 19.79 13.33 18.17
C TYR A 76 19.40 11.86 18.09
N LYS A 77 18.73 11.37 19.12
CA LYS A 77 17.85 10.20 19.03
C LYS A 77 16.48 10.62 18.49
N PRO A 78 15.89 9.89 17.54
CA PRO A 78 14.73 10.38 16.82
C PRO A 78 13.45 10.14 17.63
N GLU A 79 12.53 11.11 17.61
CA GLU A 79 11.19 10.93 18.20
C GLU A 79 10.31 10.01 17.34
N TYR A 80 10.60 9.98 16.04
CA TYR A 80 9.98 9.13 15.04
C TYR A 80 10.97 8.88 13.91
N TRP A 81 10.91 7.70 13.31
CA TRP A 81 11.70 7.36 12.15
C TRP A 81 10.94 6.39 11.24
N MET A 82 11.35 6.35 9.97
CA MET A 82 10.69 5.54 8.96
C MET A 82 11.68 5.08 7.89
N ILE A 83 11.46 3.88 7.37
CA ILE A 83 11.95 3.41 6.08
C ILE A 83 10.69 3.17 5.23
N PRO A 84 10.37 4.03 4.24
CA PRO A 84 9.11 3.98 3.49
C PRO A 84 8.82 2.59 2.90
N GLY A 85 7.62 2.05 3.15
CA GLY A 85 7.19 0.72 2.73
C GLY A 85 7.79 -0.46 3.52
N VAL A 86 8.61 -0.21 4.55
CA VAL A 86 9.33 -1.25 5.30
C VAL A 86 9.11 -1.12 6.80
N SER A 87 9.34 0.07 7.36
CA SER A 87 9.31 0.29 8.80
C SER A 87 8.75 1.65 9.15
N TYR A 88 7.73 1.66 10.01
CA TYR A 88 7.11 2.86 10.54
C TYR A 88 7.29 2.86 12.06
N ASN A 89 8.25 3.67 12.52
CA ASN A 89 8.70 3.70 13.91
C ASN A 89 9.07 2.31 14.48
N GLY A 90 9.72 1.48 13.67
CA GLY A 90 10.19 0.16 14.08
C GLY A 90 9.12 -0.94 14.12
N ASN A 91 7.94 -0.70 13.55
CA ASN A 91 6.87 -1.70 13.43
C ASN A 91 6.45 -2.31 14.78
N GLY A 92 6.51 -1.58 15.89
CA GLY A 92 6.26 -2.12 17.23
C GLY A 92 4.82 -2.59 17.48
N TRP A 93 3.86 -2.23 16.63
CA TRP A 93 2.46 -2.64 16.75
C TRP A 93 2.22 -3.99 16.05
N GLY A 94 1.35 -4.82 16.63
CA GLY A 94 0.95 -6.10 16.06
C GLY A 94 1.81 -7.29 16.51
N CYS A 95 1.50 -8.49 16.03
CA CYS A 95 2.06 -9.74 16.56
C CYS A 95 2.85 -10.58 15.56
N GLY A 96 2.92 -10.20 14.29
CA GLY A 96 3.77 -10.92 13.36
C GLY A 96 5.23 -10.55 13.51
N LYS A 97 6.01 -11.17 12.64
CA LYS A 97 7.46 -11.29 12.72
C LYS A 97 8.13 -10.58 11.56
N GLU A 98 7.50 -9.56 10.99
CA GLU A 98 8.21 -8.62 10.13
C GLU A 98 9.39 -7.97 10.87
N PRO A 99 10.36 -7.36 10.16
CA PRO A 99 11.46 -6.66 10.81
C PRO A 99 10.96 -5.65 11.84
N LYS A 100 11.33 -5.88 13.10
CA LYS A 100 11.01 -5.01 14.25
C LYS A 100 12.24 -4.22 14.69
N GLY A 101 12.02 -2.98 15.11
CA GLY A 101 13.07 -2.06 15.56
C GLY A 101 14.08 -1.68 14.47
N ALA A 102 15.14 -0.97 14.86
CA ALA A 102 16.23 -0.61 13.95
C ALA A 102 17.31 -1.70 13.85
N ALA A 103 17.31 -2.67 14.78
CA ALA A 103 18.32 -3.72 14.87
C ALA A 103 17.71 -5.06 15.30
N HIS A 104 18.36 -6.14 14.90
CA HIS A 104 18.03 -7.51 15.25
C HIS A 104 19.29 -8.25 15.71
N ASN A 105 19.21 -8.91 16.86
CA ASN A 105 20.34 -9.60 17.49
C ASN A 105 21.62 -8.74 17.59
N GLY A 106 21.46 -7.45 17.87
CA GLY A 106 22.57 -6.50 18.01
C GLY A 106 23.16 -5.96 16.70
N GLN A 107 22.60 -6.35 15.54
CA GLN A 107 23.01 -5.84 14.22
C GLN A 107 21.90 -4.97 13.63
N TYR A 108 22.25 -3.80 13.12
CA TYR A 108 21.28 -2.92 12.45
C TYR A 108 20.79 -3.53 11.14
N TRP A 109 19.51 -3.33 10.83
CA TRP A 109 18.93 -3.80 9.58
C TRP A 109 19.48 -3.00 8.40
N SER A 110 19.90 -3.70 7.34
CA SER A 110 20.05 -3.15 6.00
C SER A 110 19.01 -3.73 5.05
N PHE A 111 18.41 -2.87 4.23
CA PHE A 111 17.39 -3.24 3.26
C PHE A 111 17.79 -2.77 1.87
N ALA A 112 17.69 -3.65 0.88
CA ALA A 112 17.89 -3.30 -0.52
C ALA A 112 16.94 -2.18 -0.96
N SER A 113 17.40 -1.29 -1.84
CA SER A 113 16.64 -0.14 -2.30
C SER A 113 15.36 -0.52 -3.04
N HIS A 114 15.32 -1.70 -3.66
CA HIS A 114 14.11 -2.23 -4.28
C HIS A 114 13.04 -2.67 -3.29
N ARG A 115 13.35 -2.86 -2.00
CA ARG A 115 12.35 -3.14 -0.94
C ARG A 115 11.64 -1.87 -0.47
N THR A 116 12.29 -0.72 -0.63
CA THR A 116 11.80 0.57 -0.17
C THR A 116 11.00 1.27 -1.26
N THR A 117 9.90 1.90 -0.91
CA THR A 117 9.02 2.60 -1.86
C THR A 117 9.64 3.88 -2.41
N ILE A 118 10.64 4.43 -1.72
CA ILE A 118 11.57 5.44 -2.22
C ILE A 118 12.97 4.83 -2.12
N ALA A 119 13.70 4.72 -3.24
CA ALA A 119 14.95 3.97 -3.34
C ALA A 119 15.95 4.30 -2.23
N GLY A 120 16.16 3.34 -1.31
CA GLY A 120 17.10 3.45 -0.19
C GLY A 120 16.72 4.52 0.83
N ALA A 121 15.46 4.94 0.90
CA ALA A 121 15.08 6.05 1.75
C ALA A 121 15.11 5.71 3.25
N THR A 122 15.68 6.61 4.03
CA THR A 122 15.58 6.64 5.50
C THR A 122 15.08 8.01 5.93
N TYR A 123 14.32 8.05 7.00
CA TYR A 123 13.71 9.26 7.55
C TYR A 123 13.76 9.28 9.07
N SER A 124 14.02 10.44 9.66
CA SER A 124 13.92 10.65 11.10
C SER A 124 13.48 12.07 11.46
N GLU A 125 12.82 12.20 12.60
CA GLU A 125 12.43 13.47 13.20
C GLU A 125 13.26 13.73 14.46
N GLY A 126 13.99 14.85 14.46
CA GLY A 126 14.56 15.44 15.66
C GLY A 126 13.60 16.46 16.29
N PRO A 127 14.04 17.18 17.35
CA PRO A 127 13.17 18.07 18.12
C PRO A 127 12.58 19.27 17.35
N ALA A 128 13.17 19.64 16.21
CA ALA A 128 12.74 20.81 15.43
C ALA A 128 12.76 20.59 13.92
N ASP A 129 13.64 19.70 13.44
CA ASP A 129 13.79 19.41 12.02
C ASP A 129 13.80 17.90 11.81
N SER A 130 13.26 17.51 10.66
CA SER A 130 13.35 16.17 10.13
C SER A 130 14.42 16.10 9.06
N ALA A 131 15.00 14.91 8.91
CA ALA A 131 15.99 14.59 7.91
C ALA A 131 15.59 13.32 7.15
N ALA A 132 15.86 13.32 5.86
CA ALA A 132 15.77 12.14 5.03
C ALA A 132 16.99 12.02 4.12
N LEU A 133 17.33 10.78 3.79
CA LEU A 133 18.35 10.43 2.82
C LEU A 133 17.77 9.38 1.88
N PHE A 134 17.87 9.56 0.55
CA PHE A 134 17.49 8.54 -0.43
C PHE A 134 18.45 8.50 -1.61
N ALA A 135 18.60 7.32 -2.22
CA ALA A 135 19.54 7.07 -3.31
C ALA A 135 18.99 7.50 -4.67
N VAL A 136 19.89 7.91 -5.55
CA VAL A 136 19.60 8.28 -6.96
C VAL A 136 20.29 7.34 -7.92
N SER A 137 21.60 7.12 -7.75
CA SER A 137 22.38 6.28 -8.66
C SER A 137 23.68 5.80 -8.03
N GLY A 138 24.19 4.67 -8.53
CA GLY A 138 25.56 4.20 -8.33
C GLY A 138 26.16 3.76 -9.67
N ARG A 139 27.41 4.13 -9.97
CA ARG A 139 28.09 3.83 -11.25
C ARG A 139 29.55 3.48 -11.02
N LEU A 140 30.10 2.58 -11.83
CA LEU A 140 31.51 2.17 -11.81
C LEU A 140 32.14 2.50 -13.17
N ASN A 141 33.19 3.31 -13.18
CA ASN A 141 33.99 3.63 -14.39
C ASN A 141 33.13 3.97 -15.62
N ASP A 142 32.22 4.94 -15.48
CA ASP A 142 31.28 5.43 -16.51
C ASP A 142 30.17 4.45 -16.96
N ARG A 143 30.09 3.24 -16.40
CA ARG A 143 29.00 2.29 -16.69
C ARG A 143 27.95 2.35 -15.58
N PRO A 144 26.64 2.20 -15.91
CA PRO A 144 25.66 1.81 -14.91
C PRO A 144 26.17 0.51 -14.30
N ALA A 145 26.59 0.59 -13.05
CA ALA A 145 26.99 -0.59 -12.34
C ALA A 145 25.67 -1.18 -11.85
N ASP A 146 25.37 -2.41 -12.28
CA ASP A 146 24.26 -3.19 -11.72
C ASP A 146 24.66 -3.67 -10.31
N ILE A 147 24.94 -2.69 -9.44
CA ILE A 147 25.47 -2.89 -8.10
C ILE A 147 24.39 -2.73 -7.05
N GLY A 148 23.18 -2.27 -7.44
CA GLY A 148 22.09 -1.92 -6.53
C GLY A 148 22.52 -0.96 -5.42
N CYS A 149 21.67 -0.76 -4.42
CA CYS A 149 21.96 0.01 -3.23
C CYS A 149 21.17 -0.58 -2.07
N ALA A 150 21.63 -0.39 -0.84
CA ALA A 150 20.86 -0.66 0.35
C ALA A 150 20.83 0.54 1.29
N CYS A 151 19.87 0.56 2.21
CA CYS A 151 19.79 1.57 3.25
C CYS A 151 19.70 0.94 4.63
N SER A 152 20.20 1.69 5.63
CA SER A 152 20.11 1.36 7.05
C SER A 152 19.89 2.63 7.85
N ILE A 153 19.18 2.52 8.96
CA ILE A 153 19.10 3.60 9.97
C ILE A 153 19.68 3.09 11.29
N VAL A 154 20.76 3.73 11.72
CA VAL A 154 21.47 3.39 12.96
C VAL A 154 21.02 4.37 14.03
N ILE A 155 20.33 3.88 15.05
CA ILE A 155 19.85 4.72 16.17
C ILE A 155 20.70 4.43 17.39
N GLY A 156 21.51 5.43 17.79
CA GLY A 156 22.26 5.48 19.05
C GLY A 156 21.55 6.31 20.12
N GLU A 157 22.24 6.54 21.24
CA GLU A 157 21.71 7.36 22.35
C GLU A 157 21.68 8.85 22.01
N ASP A 158 22.74 9.36 21.38
CA ASP A 158 22.92 10.79 21.06
C ASP A 158 23.00 11.06 19.55
N GLU A 159 22.99 10.02 18.71
CA GLU A 159 23.20 10.14 17.27
C GLU A 159 22.30 9.18 16.49
N THR A 160 21.76 9.66 15.37
CA THR A 160 21.06 8.85 14.36
C THR A 160 21.82 8.94 13.06
N VAL A 161 22.21 7.81 12.47
CA VAL A 161 22.91 7.77 11.18
C VAL A 161 22.00 7.20 10.11
N HIS A 162 21.75 8.01 9.09
CA HIS A 162 21.16 7.58 7.83
C HIS A 162 22.26 7.06 6.92
N ARG A 163 22.16 5.81 6.49
CA ARG A 163 23.22 5.13 5.74
C ARG A 163 22.67 4.61 4.42
N LEU A 164 23.35 4.93 3.33
CA LEU A 164 23.26 4.24 2.04
C LEU A 164 24.51 3.37 1.85
N ILE A 165 24.35 2.20 1.23
CA ILE A 165 25.36 1.14 1.16
C ILE A 165 25.47 0.62 -0.27
N TRP A 166 26.70 0.55 -0.81
CA TRP A 166 27.02 -0.03 -2.10
C TRP A 166 28.13 -1.08 -2.01
N PRO A 167 28.08 -2.14 -2.84
CA PRO A 167 26.93 -2.60 -3.60
C PRO A 167 25.81 -3.09 -2.63
N GLU A 168 24.67 -3.47 -3.19
CA GLU A 168 23.47 -3.86 -2.45
C GLU A 168 23.70 -4.98 -1.43
N GLU A 169 23.04 -4.86 -0.28
CA GLU A 169 22.95 -5.91 0.74
C GLU A 169 21.59 -5.91 1.44
N GLU A 170 21.29 -7.01 2.12
CA GLU A 170 20.19 -7.16 3.06
C GLU A 170 20.67 -8.00 4.24
N GLY A 171 20.61 -7.46 5.45
CA GLY A 171 21.10 -8.12 6.66
C GLY A 171 20.50 -7.54 7.94
N PRO A 172 20.68 -8.17 9.11
CA PRO A 172 21.35 -9.46 9.33
C PRO A 172 20.66 -10.68 8.70
N GLU A 173 19.41 -10.55 8.28
CA GLU A 173 18.63 -11.59 7.60
C GLU A 173 17.79 -10.96 6.49
N VAL A 174 17.42 -11.74 5.46
CA VAL A 174 16.50 -11.30 4.41
C VAL A 174 15.08 -11.67 4.81
N TYR A 175 14.19 -10.69 4.96
CA TYR A 175 12.76 -10.98 5.15
C TYR A 175 12.14 -11.47 3.83
N ALA A 176 12.02 -12.79 3.71
CA ALA A 176 11.89 -13.49 2.43
C ALA A 176 10.46 -13.94 2.09
N TYR A 177 9.60 -14.08 3.10
CA TYR A 177 8.17 -14.35 2.98
C TYR A 177 7.49 -14.03 4.32
N ARG A 178 6.17 -14.17 4.43
CA ARG A 178 5.44 -13.79 5.64
C ARG A 178 6.00 -14.51 6.87
N ASP A 179 6.47 -13.71 7.81
CA ASP A 179 7.09 -14.13 9.08
C ASP A 179 8.29 -15.08 8.92
N GLY A 180 8.93 -15.05 7.74
CA GLY A 180 10.00 -15.95 7.34
C GLY A 180 11.24 -15.19 6.88
N TYR A 181 12.40 -15.69 7.31
CA TYR A 181 13.70 -15.11 7.04
C TYR A 181 14.58 -16.08 6.26
N ALA A 182 15.46 -15.54 5.43
CA ALA A 182 16.51 -16.25 4.72
C ALA A 182 17.88 -15.66 5.09
N GLU A 183 18.94 -16.35 4.66
CA GLU A 183 20.32 -15.92 4.85
C GLU A 183 20.54 -14.48 4.34
N PRO A 184 21.41 -13.70 5.00
CA PRO A 184 21.74 -12.35 4.56
C PRO A 184 22.27 -12.36 3.13
N TYR A 185 21.88 -11.33 2.38
CA TYR A 185 22.37 -11.12 1.03
C TYR A 185 23.44 -10.03 1.03
N ARG A 186 24.54 -10.26 0.30
CA ARG A 186 25.54 -9.24 0.06
C ARG A 186 26.10 -9.40 -1.34
N GLN A 187 25.96 -8.36 -2.15
CA GLN A 187 26.64 -8.28 -3.43
C GLN A 187 28.12 -7.95 -3.22
N MET A 188 28.97 -8.46 -4.10
CA MET A 188 30.41 -8.26 -4.05
C MET A 188 30.86 -7.56 -5.34
N LEU A 189 31.58 -6.45 -5.21
CA LEU A 189 32.09 -5.68 -6.34
C LEU A 189 33.58 -5.96 -6.54
N HIS A 190 33.99 -6.31 -7.76
CA HIS A 190 35.41 -6.43 -8.10
C HIS A 190 35.95 -5.08 -8.58
N VAL A 191 36.95 -4.54 -7.90
CA VAL A 191 37.62 -3.28 -8.25
C VAL A 191 39.10 -3.47 -8.56
N ARG A 192 39.61 -2.61 -9.43
CA ARG A 192 41.01 -2.51 -9.86
C ARG A 192 41.60 -1.17 -9.45
N PRO A 193 42.93 -1.07 -9.24
CA PRO A 193 43.58 0.20 -8.94
C PRO A 193 43.16 1.30 -9.92
N GLY A 194 42.65 2.42 -9.39
CA GLY A 194 42.13 3.56 -10.16
C GLY A 194 40.65 3.51 -10.52
N ASP A 195 39.94 2.41 -10.23
CA ASP A 195 38.50 2.31 -10.44
C ASP A 195 37.76 3.38 -9.62
N GLN A 196 36.77 4.01 -10.25
CA GLN A 196 35.94 5.06 -9.67
C GLN A 196 34.49 4.59 -9.51
N LEU A 197 34.01 4.59 -8.27
CA LEU A 197 32.59 4.41 -7.96
C LEU A 197 31.97 5.79 -7.70
N GLU A 198 30.96 6.17 -8.47
CA GLU A 198 30.21 7.41 -8.30
C GLU A 198 28.82 7.09 -7.74
N ALA A 199 28.50 7.65 -6.58
CA ALA A 199 27.20 7.51 -5.94
C ALA A 199 26.54 8.88 -5.79
N ALA A 200 25.22 8.93 -5.96
CA ALA A 200 24.42 10.14 -5.78
C ALA A 200 23.20 9.86 -4.90
N ALA A 201 22.90 10.82 -4.03
CA ALA A 201 21.79 10.78 -3.09
C ALA A 201 21.18 12.18 -2.92
N TYR A 202 19.98 12.24 -2.35
CA TYR A 202 19.37 13.48 -1.88
C TYR A 202 19.25 13.48 -0.36
N ILE A 203 19.64 14.59 0.24
CA ILE A 203 19.38 14.94 1.63
C ILE A 203 18.20 15.91 1.64
N VAL A 204 17.14 15.57 2.38
CA VAL A 204 15.93 16.40 2.50
C VAL A 204 15.76 16.81 3.94
N LEU A 205 15.72 18.12 4.19
CA LEU A 205 15.47 18.71 5.50
C LEU A 205 14.16 19.48 5.50
N GLN A 206 13.47 19.42 6.62
CA GLN A 206 12.24 20.16 6.82
C GLN A 206 11.98 20.42 8.31
N PRO A 207 11.51 21.63 8.69
CA PRO A 207 10.98 21.87 10.02
C PRO A 207 9.81 20.92 10.35
N VAL A 208 9.80 20.38 11.56
CA VAL A 208 8.70 19.55 12.06
C VAL A 208 7.54 20.45 12.48
N GLU A 209 6.54 20.57 11.61
CA GLU A 209 5.31 21.32 11.91
C GLU A 209 4.32 20.51 12.75
N LEU A 210 4.25 19.21 12.48
CA LEU A 210 3.48 18.24 13.24
C LEU A 210 4.35 16.99 13.42
N ALA A 211 4.63 16.65 14.68
CA ALA A 211 5.39 15.46 15.04
C ALA A 211 4.77 14.20 14.42
N ARG A 212 5.61 13.30 13.90
CA ARG A 212 5.31 12.02 13.24
C ARG A 212 4.72 12.15 11.83
N HIS A 213 4.66 13.37 11.28
CA HIS A 213 4.08 13.70 9.96
C HIS A 213 4.97 14.61 9.11
N GLY A 214 6.25 14.80 9.48
CA GLY A 214 7.18 15.71 8.81
C GLY A 214 7.74 15.20 7.47
N TRP A 215 7.43 13.97 7.06
CA TRP A 215 8.02 13.31 5.88
C TRP A 215 7.41 13.75 4.54
N HIS A 216 6.53 14.75 4.52
CA HIS A 216 5.82 15.16 3.30
C HIS A 216 6.73 15.80 2.24
N LYS A 217 7.78 16.54 2.65
CA LYS A 217 8.76 17.06 1.69
C LYS A 217 9.63 15.95 1.09
N LEU A 218 9.98 14.91 1.87
CA LEU A 218 10.62 13.70 1.33
C LEU A 218 9.77 13.10 0.21
N LEU A 219 8.47 12.87 0.45
CA LEU A 219 7.60 12.30 -0.59
C LEU A 219 7.50 13.17 -1.83
N ARG A 220 7.42 14.50 -1.68
CA ARG A 220 7.37 15.41 -2.83
C ARG A 220 8.65 15.33 -3.65
N VAL A 221 9.81 15.46 -3.01
CA VAL A 221 11.12 15.48 -3.69
C VAL A 221 11.37 14.14 -4.37
N ALA A 222 11.14 13.02 -3.66
CA ALA A 222 11.27 11.69 -4.23
C ALA A 222 10.32 11.47 -5.42
N TRP A 223 9.08 11.95 -5.34
CA TRP A 223 8.09 11.79 -6.41
C TRP A 223 8.50 12.59 -7.63
N GLN A 224 8.91 13.85 -7.45
CA GLN A 224 9.39 14.69 -8.55
C GLN A 224 10.62 14.09 -9.25
N HIS A 225 11.49 13.42 -8.50
CA HIS A 225 12.67 12.76 -9.06
C HIS A 225 12.31 11.51 -9.89
N GLY A 226 11.42 10.67 -9.38
CA GLY A 226 11.07 9.40 -10.03
C GLY A 226 9.89 9.47 -11.01
N CYS A 227 9.11 10.56 -11.01
CA CYS A 227 7.93 10.71 -11.85
C CYS A 227 8.30 10.66 -13.33
N HIS A 228 7.62 9.78 -14.07
CA HIS A 228 7.74 9.64 -15.51
C HIS A 228 6.38 9.21 -16.11
N PRO A 229 6.20 9.33 -17.44
CA PRO A 229 4.97 8.92 -18.08
C PRO A 229 4.72 7.43 -17.89
N VAL A 230 3.50 7.09 -17.45
CA VAL A 230 3.01 5.72 -17.31
C VAL A 230 1.73 5.58 -18.10
N ARG A 231 1.47 4.37 -18.62
CA ARG A 231 0.29 4.10 -19.43
C ARG A 231 -0.42 2.86 -18.91
N ALA A 232 -1.75 2.94 -18.87
CA ALA A 232 -2.57 1.75 -18.68
C ALA A 232 -2.32 0.75 -19.81
N TRP A 233 -2.30 -0.55 -19.49
CA TRP A 233 -2.05 -1.61 -20.49
C TRP A 233 -3.21 -1.79 -21.46
N HIS A 234 -4.41 -1.41 -21.03
CA HIS A 234 -5.63 -1.47 -21.81
C HIS A 234 -6.41 -0.17 -21.59
N GLU A 235 -7.18 0.24 -22.59
CA GLU A 235 -8.10 1.37 -22.46
C GLU A 235 -9.26 1.02 -21.50
N PRO A 236 -9.89 1.99 -20.82
CA PRO A 236 -10.94 1.74 -19.83
C PRO A 236 -12.08 0.84 -20.30
N GLU A 237 -12.53 0.97 -21.55
CA GLU A 237 -13.54 0.11 -22.16
C GLU A 237 -13.10 -1.35 -22.18
N ARG A 238 -11.84 -1.59 -22.56
CA ARG A 238 -11.29 -2.93 -22.60
C ARG A 238 -11.09 -3.50 -21.20
N ILE A 239 -10.69 -2.67 -20.23
CA ILE A 239 -10.60 -3.06 -18.82
C ILE A 239 -11.96 -3.48 -18.28
N TRP A 240 -13.02 -2.72 -18.60
CA TRP A 240 -14.39 -3.08 -18.23
C TRP A 240 -14.80 -4.43 -18.81
N GLU A 241 -14.64 -4.62 -20.12
CA GLU A 241 -14.98 -5.86 -20.81
C GLU A 241 -14.26 -7.08 -20.21
N LEU A 242 -12.95 -6.96 -20.00
CA LEU A 242 -12.13 -8.02 -19.41
C LEU A 242 -12.53 -8.31 -17.97
N GLY A 243 -12.80 -7.28 -17.18
CA GLY A 243 -13.23 -7.42 -15.79
C GLY A 243 -14.60 -8.11 -15.67
N ILE A 244 -15.57 -7.70 -16.47
CA ILE A 244 -16.90 -8.33 -16.53
C ILE A 244 -16.77 -9.79 -17.00
N THR A 245 -15.95 -10.06 -18.01
CA THR A 245 -15.70 -11.42 -18.49
C THR A 245 -15.11 -12.29 -17.39
N PHE A 246 -14.08 -11.81 -16.69
CA PHE A 246 -13.45 -12.56 -15.59
C PHE A 246 -14.44 -12.87 -14.47
N ALA A 247 -15.19 -11.86 -14.01
CA ALA A 247 -16.20 -12.03 -12.97
C ALA A 247 -17.30 -13.02 -13.39
N ARG A 248 -17.88 -12.80 -14.58
CA ARG A 248 -19.04 -13.55 -15.07
C ARG A 248 -18.70 -14.99 -15.45
N ASP A 249 -17.57 -15.21 -16.11
CA ASP A 249 -17.29 -16.48 -16.80
C ASP A 249 -16.25 -17.34 -16.07
N TYR A 250 -15.38 -16.74 -15.27
CA TYR A 250 -14.28 -17.45 -14.61
C TYR A 250 -14.42 -17.50 -13.09
N LEU A 251 -14.96 -16.46 -12.45
CA LEU A 251 -15.16 -16.44 -10.99
C LEU A 251 -16.53 -16.96 -10.56
N TRP A 252 -17.54 -16.85 -11.43
CA TRP A 252 -18.91 -17.26 -11.13
C TRP A 252 -19.00 -18.74 -10.73
N VAL A 253 -19.82 -19.00 -9.73
CA VAL A 253 -20.14 -20.34 -9.25
C VAL A 253 -21.61 -20.43 -8.84
N GLU A 254 -22.18 -21.59 -9.13
CA GLU A 254 -23.37 -22.09 -8.46
C GLU A 254 -23.00 -23.32 -7.63
N ASP A 255 -23.18 -23.23 -6.31
CA ASP A 255 -22.72 -24.25 -5.39
C ASP A 255 -23.69 -24.49 -4.24
N GLY A 256 -24.46 -25.58 -4.35
CA GLY A 256 -25.59 -25.81 -3.45
C GLY A 256 -26.56 -24.63 -3.51
N ILE A 257 -26.79 -23.99 -2.35
CA ILE A 257 -27.59 -22.76 -2.25
C ILE A 257 -26.82 -21.50 -2.67
N PHE A 258 -25.48 -21.55 -2.71
CA PHE A 258 -24.67 -20.38 -2.99
C PHE A 258 -24.73 -20.01 -4.46
N ARG A 259 -24.86 -18.71 -4.74
CA ARG A 259 -24.72 -18.08 -6.05
C ARG A 259 -23.81 -16.87 -5.86
N GLY A 260 -22.71 -16.81 -6.60
CA GLY A 260 -21.75 -15.73 -6.43
C GLY A 260 -20.41 -16.04 -7.08
N PHE A 261 -19.35 -15.54 -6.45
CA PHE A 261 -18.00 -15.55 -7.00
C PHE A 261 -17.02 -16.20 -6.03
N VAL A 262 -16.09 -17.00 -6.56
CA VAL A 262 -14.93 -17.48 -5.80
C VAL A 262 -13.89 -16.37 -5.63
N TRP A 263 -13.02 -16.48 -4.62
CA TRP A 263 -11.87 -15.58 -4.40
C TRP A 263 -10.93 -15.42 -5.59
N GLY A 264 -10.83 -16.42 -6.46
CA GLY A 264 -9.93 -16.38 -7.59
C GLY A 264 -9.62 -17.75 -8.18
N LEU A 265 -8.64 -17.77 -9.07
CA LEU A 265 -8.12 -18.98 -9.70
C LEU A 265 -6.69 -19.25 -9.25
N HIS A 266 -6.37 -20.52 -9.01
CA HIS A 266 -5.01 -20.97 -8.75
C HIS A 266 -4.57 -21.96 -9.83
N ARG A 267 -3.25 -22.15 -9.95
CA ARG A 267 -2.70 -23.20 -10.80
C ARG A 267 -2.86 -24.56 -10.13
N ASP A 268 -3.50 -25.49 -10.84
CA ASP A 268 -3.62 -26.90 -10.48
C ASP A 268 -3.44 -27.76 -11.74
N ASP A 269 -2.52 -28.73 -11.68
CA ASP A 269 -2.14 -29.63 -12.79
C ASP A 269 -1.94 -28.95 -14.16
N GLY A 270 -1.32 -27.76 -14.17
CA GLY A 270 -1.06 -27.02 -15.41
C GLY A 270 -2.26 -26.25 -15.98
N GLU A 271 -3.37 -26.18 -15.25
CA GLU A 271 -4.58 -25.42 -15.61
C GLU A 271 -4.91 -24.36 -14.55
N TRP A 272 -5.71 -23.36 -14.95
CA TRP A 272 -6.30 -22.40 -14.01
C TRP A 272 -7.62 -22.95 -13.47
N ARG A 273 -7.71 -23.17 -12.17
CA ARG A 273 -8.91 -23.68 -11.51
C ARG A 273 -9.38 -22.74 -10.41
N GLN A 274 -10.70 -22.65 -10.27
CA GLN A 274 -11.30 -21.90 -9.18
C GLN A 274 -10.79 -22.40 -7.83
N LYS A 275 -10.36 -21.48 -6.96
CA LYS A 275 -9.95 -21.80 -5.59
C LYS A 275 -11.20 -22.16 -4.79
N ARG A 276 -11.28 -23.41 -4.32
CA ARG A 276 -12.45 -23.97 -3.61
C ARG A 276 -12.28 -24.15 -2.10
N ASP A 277 -11.08 -23.90 -1.57
CA ASP A 277 -10.79 -24.13 -0.15
C ASP A 277 -11.51 -23.16 0.78
N TRP A 278 -11.57 -21.87 0.39
CA TRP A 278 -12.23 -20.76 1.12
C TRP A 278 -12.77 -19.75 0.12
N PRO A 279 -13.83 -20.05 -0.63
CA PRO A 279 -14.10 -19.30 -1.85
C PRO A 279 -14.97 -18.05 -1.65
N TYR A 280 -15.77 -17.95 -0.59
CA TYR A 280 -16.94 -17.05 -0.56
C TYR A 280 -16.81 -15.98 0.52
N GLU A 281 -16.52 -14.75 0.10
CA GLU A 281 -16.43 -13.57 0.98
C GLU A 281 -17.16 -12.37 0.36
N ILE A 282 -17.94 -11.67 1.19
CA ILE A 282 -18.80 -10.56 0.74
C ILE A 282 -17.99 -9.37 0.20
N GLY A 283 -16.87 -9.06 0.86
CA GLY A 283 -15.95 -7.96 0.57
C GLY A 283 -14.50 -8.45 0.52
N TRP A 284 -13.57 -7.65 1.04
CA TRP A 284 -12.11 -7.87 1.09
C TRP A 284 -11.52 -8.63 -0.12
N VAL A 285 -11.20 -9.92 -0.03
CA VAL A 285 -10.59 -10.69 -1.13
C VAL A 285 -11.64 -11.12 -2.17
N GLY A 286 -12.83 -11.54 -1.71
CA GLY A 286 -13.87 -12.10 -2.58
C GLY A 286 -14.69 -11.07 -3.35
N GLN A 287 -14.93 -9.89 -2.76
CA GLN A 287 -15.65 -8.76 -3.37
C GLN A 287 -16.99 -9.15 -4.02
N ASN A 288 -17.71 -10.13 -3.45
CA ASN A 288 -18.93 -10.66 -4.05
C ASN A 288 -19.98 -9.57 -4.33
N ALA A 289 -20.19 -8.66 -3.39
CA ALA A 289 -21.17 -7.58 -3.56
C ALA A 289 -20.74 -6.54 -4.61
N SER A 290 -19.45 -6.16 -4.64
CA SER A 290 -18.92 -5.20 -5.62
C SER A 290 -18.93 -5.75 -7.05
N LEU A 291 -18.58 -7.04 -7.22
CA LEU A 291 -18.67 -7.72 -8.51
C LEU A 291 -20.13 -7.83 -8.98
N ALA A 292 -21.05 -8.18 -8.08
CA ALA A 292 -22.47 -8.24 -8.42
C ALA A 292 -23.02 -6.88 -8.86
N ASN A 293 -22.69 -5.80 -8.14
CA ASN A 293 -23.02 -4.43 -8.53
C ASN A 293 -22.42 -4.06 -9.89
N SER A 294 -21.21 -4.51 -10.19
CA SER A 294 -20.58 -4.29 -11.49
C SER A 294 -21.34 -5.00 -12.62
N LEU A 295 -21.89 -6.20 -12.38
CA LEU A 295 -22.76 -6.88 -13.34
C LEU A 295 -24.11 -6.16 -13.54
N LEU A 296 -24.69 -5.58 -12.49
CA LEU A 296 -25.89 -4.74 -12.64
C LEU A 296 -25.60 -3.48 -13.45
N ALA A 297 -24.47 -2.82 -13.18
CA ALA A 297 -24.01 -1.67 -13.95
C ALA A 297 -23.76 -2.03 -15.42
N ASP A 298 -23.22 -3.22 -15.70
CA ASP A 298 -23.04 -3.75 -17.06
C ASP A 298 -24.37 -3.94 -17.78
N TYR A 299 -25.41 -4.44 -17.10
CA TYR A 299 -26.76 -4.48 -17.66
C TYR A 299 -27.33 -3.08 -17.93
N VAL A 300 -27.16 -2.13 -17.01
CA VAL A 300 -27.62 -0.74 -17.20
C VAL A 300 -26.95 -0.10 -18.42
N ARG A 301 -25.67 -0.40 -18.67
CA ARG A 301 -24.90 0.15 -19.79
C ARG A 301 -25.18 -0.53 -21.13
N GLY A 302 -25.20 -1.86 -21.15
CA GLY A 302 -25.18 -2.67 -22.39
C GLY A 302 -26.38 -3.60 -22.58
N GLY A 303 -27.29 -3.70 -21.61
CA GLY A 303 -28.48 -4.56 -21.69
C GLY A 303 -28.19 -6.06 -21.53
N SER A 304 -27.02 -6.46 -21.02
CA SER A 304 -26.62 -7.86 -20.85
C SER A 304 -27.53 -8.59 -19.84
N ARG A 305 -28.43 -9.44 -20.33
CA ARG A 305 -29.38 -10.21 -19.49
C ARG A 305 -28.67 -11.15 -18.53
N ILE A 306 -27.60 -11.79 -18.97
CA ILE A 306 -26.82 -12.69 -18.11
C ILE A 306 -26.11 -11.94 -16.98
N SER A 307 -25.67 -10.69 -17.22
CA SER A 307 -25.10 -9.84 -16.16
C SER A 307 -26.18 -9.47 -15.13
N LEU A 308 -27.38 -9.11 -15.58
CA LEU A 308 -28.51 -8.87 -14.68
C LEU A 308 -28.85 -10.10 -13.82
N GLU A 309 -29.02 -11.27 -14.46
CA GLU A 309 -29.39 -12.51 -13.79
C GLU A 309 -28.37 -12.91 -12.73
N LYS A 310 -27.08 -12.93 -13.07
CA LYS A 310 -26.00 -13.28 -12.14
C LYS A 310 -25.81 -12.23 -11.04
N GLY A 311 -25.87 -10.94 -11.38
CA GLY A 311 -25.74 -9.85 -10.40
C GLY A 311 -26.84 -9.91 -9.33
N ILE A 312 -28.10 -10.08 -9.74
CA ILE A 312 -29.21 -10.22 -8.80
C ILE A 312 -29.13 -11.54 -8.04
N ALA A 313 -28.81 -12.65 -8.69
CA ALA A 313 -28.72 -13.94 -8.01
C ALA A 313 -27.65 -13.93 -6.89
N ALA A 314 -26.51 -13.27 -7.11
CA ALA A 314 -25.50 -13.12 -6.06
C ALA A 314 -26.01 -12.27 -4.90
N LEU A 315 -26.52 -11.06 -5.16
CA LEU A 315 -27.01 -10.16 -4.13
C LEU A 315 -28.19 -10.76 -3.34
N ASP A 316 -29.15 -11.40 -4.02
CA ASP A 316 -30.30 -12.04 -3.37
C ASP A 316 -29.86 -13.24 -2.52
N CYS A 317 -28.91 -14.06 -2.98
CA CYS A 317 -28.37 -15.19 -2.22
C CYS A 317 -27.72 -14.74 -0.90
N TRP A 318 -26.87 -13.71 -0.96
CA TRP A 318 -26.27 -13.13 0.23
C TRP A 318 -27.33 -12.48 1.14
N ALA A 319 -28.29 -11.74 0.57
CA ALA A 319 -29.35 -11.06 1.32
C ALA A 319 -30.30 -12.03 2.04
N GLU A 320 -30.53 -13.22 1.49
CA GLU A 320 -31.40 -14.23 2.09
C GLU A 320 -30.74 -14.95 3.28
N HIS A 321 -29.43 -15.19 3.21
CA HIS A 321 -28.77 -16.16 4.11
C HIS A 321 -27.76 -15.57 5.09
N ALA A 322 -27.18 -14.40 4.81
CA ALA A 322 -26.11 -13.83 5.62
C ALA A 322 -26.54 -12.82 6.71
N PRO A 323 -27.66 -12.07 6.60
CA PRO A 323 -28.10 -11.18 7.67
C PRO A 323 -28.41 -11.92 8.97
N GLN A 324 -28.08 -11.31 10.11
CA GLN A 324 -28.34 -11.83 11.45
C GLN A 324 -29.36 -10.96 12.19
N SER A 325 -30.07 -11.54 13.16
CA SER A 325 -31.14 -10.87 13.91
C SER A 325 -30.66 -9.68 14.76
N ASN A 326 -29.37 -9.64 15.10
CA ASN A 326 -28.74 -8.55 15.84
C ASN A 326 -28.18 -7.44 14.93
N GLY A 327 -28.40 -7.53 13.60
CA GLY A 327 -27.91 -6.58 12.61
C GLY A 327 -26.50 -6.85 12.08
N LEU A 328 -25.79 -7.85 12.61
CA LEU A 328 -24.57 -8.35 11.97
C LEU A 328 -24.89 -9.02 10.62
N PHE A 329 -23.83 -9.21 9.84
CA PHE A 329 -23.88 -9.86 8.55
C PHE A 329 -22.71 -10.85 8.46
N ARG A 330 -22.98 -12.08 8.04
CA ARG A 330 -21.94 -13.11 7.89
C ARG A 330 -21.01 -12.75 6.72
N CYS A 331 -19.74 -12.52 7.00
CA CYS A 331 -18.74 -12.06 6.04
C CYS A 331 -18.27 -13.17 5.10
N HIS A 332 -18.23 -14.41 5.59
CA HIS A 332 -17.83 -15.59 4.82
C HIS A 332 -19.00 -16.56 4.66
N PHE A 333 -19.49 -16.72 3.43
CA PHE A 333 -20.65 -17.58 3.14
C PHE A 333 -20.34 -19.06 3.42
N GLN A 334 -19.05 -19.39 3.43
CA GLN A 334 -18.55 -20.72 3.70
C GLN A 334 -19.08 -21.32 5.02
N HIS A 335 -19.24 -20.49 6.06
CA HIS A 335 -19.81 -20.96 7.32
C HIS A 335 -21.35 -21.18 7.26
N ILE A 336 -22.03 -20.74 6.20
CA ILE A 336 -23.46 -21.02 5.94
C ILE A 336 -23.63 -22.38 5.28
N VAL A 337 -22.83 -22.68 4.25
CA VAL A 337 -22.96 -23.91 3.45
C VAL A 337 -22.26 -25.13 4.06
N GLY A 338 -21.41 -24.93 5.08
CA GLY A 338 -20.89 -26.02 5.90
C GLY A 338 -19.84 -26.90 5.22
N TYR A 339 -19.02 -26.38 4.29
CA TYR A 339 -17.86 -27.16 3.82
C TYR A 339 -16.93 -27.51 4.98
N PRO A 340 -16.19 -28.63 4.89
CA PRO A 340 -15.16 -28.96 5.87
C PRO A 340 -14.14 -27.82 5.90
N LEU A 341 -14.20 -27.03 6.97
CA LEU A 341 -13.20 -26.02 7.22
C LEU A 341 -11.94 -26.75 7.69
N ASP A 342 -10.79 -26.37 7.15
CA ASP A 342 -9.52 -26.62 7.81
C ASP A 342 -9.54 -25.81 9.12
N THR A 343 -10.01 -26.43 10.21
CA THR A 343 -10.25 -25.74 11.49
C THR A 343 -8.97 -25.17 12.10
N ALA A 344 -7.80 -25.71 11.72
CA ALA A 344 -6.50 -25.17 12.09
C ALA A 344 -6.19 -23.83 11.38
N LYS A 345 -6.85 -23.54 10.26
CA LYS A 345 -6.75 -22.26 9.53
C LYS A 345 -7.96 -21.35 9.73
N SER A 346 -9.12 -21.90 10.10
CA SER A 346 -10.40 -21.15 10.11
C SER A 346 -10.61 -20.29 11.33
N GLY A 347 -10.09 -20.69 12.49
CA GLY A 347 -10.51 -20.13 13.77
C GLY A 347 -12.03 -20.21 13.96
N ASP A 348 -12.53 -19.41 14.90
CA ASP A 348 -13.95 -19.15 15.09
C ASP A 348 -14.47 -18.23 13.99
N GLU A 349 -15.76 -18.36 13.64
CA GLU A 349 -16.40 -17.41 12.72
C GLU A 349 -16.51 -16.02 13.35
N VAL A 350 -15.92 -15.03 12.68
CA VAL A 350 -15.96 -13.62 13.07
C VAL A 350 -16.36 -12.73 11.90
N GLN A 351 -17.02 -11.62 12.23
CA GLN A 351 -17.46 -10.61 11.27
C GLN A 351 -16.60 -9.37 11.45
N ASP A 352 -15.75 -9.05 10.46
CA ASP A 352 -14.82 -7.94 10.55
C ASP A 352 -15.38 -6.61 10.00
N ALA A 353 -14.86 -5.49 10.50
CA ALA A 353 -15.31 -4.16 10.15
C ALA A 353 -15.14 -3.82 8.65
N CYS A 354 -14.13 -4.39 7.97
CA CYS A 354 -13.89 -4.14 6.54
C CYS A 354 -14.98 -4.80 5.69
N ASN A 355 -15.27 -6.08 5.92
CA ASN A 355 -16.32 -6.80 5.23
C ASN A 355 -17.71 -6.27 5.58
N LEU A 356 -18.00 -5.95 6.85
CA LEU A 356 -19.27 -5.35 7.25
C LEU A 356 -19.51 -3.99 6.56
N SER A 357 -18.48 -3.13 6.52
CA SER A 357 -18.56 -1.86 5.80
C SER A 357 -18.78 -2.06 4.30
N THR A 358 -18.04 -2.98 3.69
CA THR A 358 -18.19 -3.31 2.27
C THR A 358 -19.61 -3.80 1.99
N ALA A 359 -20.15 -4.71 2.80
CA ALA A 359 -21.53 -5.17 2.66
C ALA A 359 -22.52 -4.01 2.71
N ALA A 360 -22.43 -3.14 3.73
CA ALA A 360 -23.35 -2.00 3.87
C ALA A 360 -23.27 -1.04 2.67
N LEU A 361 -22.08 -0.60 2.28
CA LEU A 361 -21.87 0.31 1.15
C LEU A 361 -22.37 -0.30 -0.17
N GLN A 362 -22.04 -1.56 -0.43
CA GLN A 362 -22.44 -2.24 -1.65
C GLN A 362 -23.94 -2.54 -1.68
N TYR A 363 -24.61 -2.78 -0.55
CA TYR A 363 -26.08 -2.92 -0.53
C TYR A 363 -26.82 -1.59 -0.72
N PHE A 364 -26.29 -0.46 -0.20
CA PHE A 364 -26.80 0.86 -0.56
C PHE A 364 -26.68 1.13 -2.07
N GLU A 365 -25.55 0.76 -2.68
CA GLU A 365 -25.35 0.85 -4.13
C GLU A 365 -26.26 -0.12 -4.89
N ALA A 366 -26.38 -1.37 -4.44
CA ALA A 366 -27.21 -2.41 -5.04
C ALA A 366 -28.67 -1.98 -5.12
N GLN A 367 -29.20 -1.32 -4.08
CA GLN A 367 -30.56 -0.79 -4.12
C GLN A 367 -30.74 0.20 -5.28
N ARG A 368 -29.77 1.10 -5.51
CA ARG A 368 -29.85 2.09 -6.60
C ARG A 368 -29.75 1.41 -7.97
N LEU A 369 -28.81 0.48 -8.12
CA LEU A 369 -28.61 -0.24 -9.38
C LEU A 369 -29.78 -1.17 -9.71
N ALA A 370 -30.33 -1.88 -8.73
CA ALA A 370 -31.52 -2.71 -8.90
C ALA A 370 -32.72 -1.86 -9.37
N ALA A 371 -32.92 -0.67 -8.80
CA ALA A 371 -33.95 0.25 -9.25
C ALA A 371 -33.74 0.73 -10.70
N GLN A 372 -32.51 1.02 -11.11
CA GLN A 372 -32.16 1.34 -12.51
C GLN A 372 -32.40 0.15 -13.45
N CYS A 373 -32.27 -1.09 -12.94
CA CYS A 373 -32.63 -2.30 -13.68
C CYS A 373 -34.14 -2.56 -13.74
N GLY A 374 -34.98 -1.74 -13.10
CA GLY A 374 -36.43 -1.92 -13.01
C GLY A 374 -36.89 -2.91 -11.93
N LEU A 375 -36.02 -3.25 -10.97
CA LEU A 375 -36.28 -4.21 -9.90
C LEU A 375 -36.49 -3.49 -8.56
N LYS A 376 -37.37 -4.06 -7.73
CA LYS A 376 -37.59 -3.60 -6.34
C LYS A 376 -36.96 -4.60 -5.38
N ARG A 377 -36.02 -4.11 -4.55
CA ARG A 377 -35.30 -4.89 -3.51
C ARG A 377 -35.15 -4.10 -2.21
N PRO A 378 -36.26 -3.67 -1.57
CA PRO A 378 -36.19 -2.84 -0.35
C PRO A 378 -35.33 -3.45 0.76
N CYS A 379 -35.26 -4.80 0.82
CA CYS A 379 -34.39 -5.53 1.75
C CYS A 379 -32.91 -5.13 1.66
N TYR A 380 -32.40 -4.67 0.51
CA TYR A 380 -31.01 -4.26 0.38
C TYR A 380 -30.69 -3.05 1.27
N THR A 381 -31.55 -2.02 1.26
CA THR A 381 -31.40 -0.87 2.17
C THR A 381 -31.58 -1.29 3.63
N GLU A 382 -32.52 -2.20 3.91
CA GLU A 382 -32.76 -2.70 5.27
C GLU A 382 -31.53 -3.42 5.83
N ILE A 383 -30.87 -4.25 5.04
CA ILE A 383 -29.62 -4.94 5.40
C ILE A 383 -28.51 -3.92 5.68
N ALA A 384 -28.30 -2.96 4.78
CA ALA A 384 -27.26 -1.95 4.95
C ALA A 384 -27.46 -1.10 6.22
N LEU A 385 -28.71 -0.71 6.51
CA LEU A 385 -29.06 0.00 7.73
C LEU A 385 -28.91 -0.87 8.98
N ALA A 386 -29.25 -2.15 8.93
CA ALA A 386 -29.11 -3.08 10.05
C ALA A 386 -27.64 -3.22 10.49
N ILE A 387 -26.71 -3.28 9.53
CA ILE A 387 -25.25 -3.28 9.79
C ILE A 387 -24.83 -1.97 10.47
N CYS A 388 -25.29 -0.83 9.95
CA CYS A 388 -25.02 0.48 10.54
C CYS A 388 -25.58 0.61 11.96
N ASP A 389 -26.77 0.08 12.20
CA ASP A 389 -27.43 0.04 13.50
C ASP A 389 -26.67 -0.84 14.50
N PHE A 390 -26.14 -1.98 14.05
CA PHE A 390 -25.23 -2.79 14.86
C PHE A 390 -23.97 -2.01 15.22
N ALA A 391 -23.31 -1.38 14.24
CA ALA A 391 -22.10 -0.58 14.47
C ALA A 391 -22.33 0.51 15.54
N LEU A 392 -23.46 1.23 15.48
CA LEU A 392 -23.81 2.23 16.48
C LEU A 392 -23.99 1.64 17.88
N ARG A 393 -24.61 0.46 18.01
CA ARG A 393 -24.78 -0.23 19.30
C ARG A 393 -23.45 -0.76 19.86
N ALA A 394 -22.57 -1.23 18.99
CA ALA A 394 -21.27 -1.78 19.34
C ALA A 394 -20.19 -0.72 19.57
N GLN A 395 -20.45 0.55 19.19
CA GLN A 395 -19.50 1.65 19.37
C GLN A 395 -19.22 1.90 20.84
N SER A 396 -17.94 2.01 21.21
CA SER A 396 -17.55 2.36 22.56
C SER A 396 -17.94 3.82 22.90
N PRO A 397 -17.98 4.18 24.19
CA PRO A 397 -18.17 5.57 24.61
C PRO A 397 -17.10 6.54 24.07
N SER A 398 -15.88 6.06 23.79
CA SER A 398 -14.80 6.87 23.19
C SER A 398 -14.99 7.10 21.68
N GLY A 399 -15.94 6.42 21.04
CA GLY A 399 -16.16 6.45 19.60
C GLY A 399 -15.52 5.28 18.83
N ARG A 400 -14.71 4.45 19.50
CA ARG A 400 -14.03 3.31 18.88
C ARG A 400 -15.01 2.25 18.39
N PHE A 401 -14.75 1.69 17.21
CA PHE A 401 -15.36 0.45 16.72
C PHE A 401 -14.37 -0.72 16.88
N GLY A 402 -14.88 -1.94 16.99
CA GLY A 402 -14.02 -3.12 16.99
C GLY A 402 -13.47 -3.43 15.61
N LYS A 403 -12.40 -4.23 15.55
CA LYS A 403 -11.96 -4.89 14.32
C LYS A 403 -12.93 -5.98 13.91
N SER A 404 -13.41 -6.78 14.87
CA SER A 404 -14.31 -7.91 14.57
C SER A 404 -15.19 -8.33 15.74
N TRP A 405 -16.28 -9.04 15.43
CA TRP A 405 -17.27 -9.56 16.37
C TRP A 405 -17.62 -11.02 16.09
N PHE A 406 -17.96 -11.76 17.14
CA PHE A 406 -18.62 -13.06 16.99
C PHE A 406 -20.09 -12.87 16.59
N ASN A 407 -20.73 -13.94 16.11
CA ASN A 407 -22.14 -13.93 15.66
C ASN A 407 -23.14 -13.44 16.72
N ASP A 408 -22.84 -13.59 18.01
CA ASP A 408 -23.69 -13.09 19.09
C ASP A 408 -23.55 -11.57 19.33
N GLY A 409 -22.59 -10.92 18.66
CA GLY A 409 -22.29 -9.49 18.79
C GLY A 409 -21.23 -9.15 19.82
N THR A 410 -20.64 -10.14 20.51
CA THR A 410 -19.49 -9.91 21.39
C THR A 410 -18.24 -9.55 20.58
N ALA A 411 -17.43 -8.62 21.09
CA ALA A 411 -16.21 -8.21 20.40
C ALA A 411 -15.18 -9.35 20.43
N ALA A 412 -14.72 -9.78 19.25
CA ALA A 412 -13.66 -10.76 19.10
C ALA A 412 -12.28 -10.09 19.14
N ASP A 413 -12.16 -8.94 18.46
CA ASP A 413 -10.98 -8.10 18.49
C ASP A 413 -11.40 -6.62 18.45
N PRO A 414 -11.13 -5.84 19.51
CA PRO A 414 -11.52 -4.43 19.57
C PRO A 414 -10.45 -3.46 19.04
N GLU A 415 -9.28 -3.95 18.60
CA GLU A 415 -8.10 -3.12 18.35
C GLU A 415 -7.81 -2.86 16.87
N GLY A 416 -7.01 -1.82 16.60
CA GLY A 416 -6.54 -1.46 15.27
C GLY A 416 -7.40 -0.43 14.55
N THR A 417 -6.76 0.30 13.63
CA THR A 417 -7.40 1.39 12.87
C THR A 417 -8.50 0.88 11.91
N ILE A 418 -8.51 -0.41 11.59
CA ILE A 418 -9.51 -1.06 10.73
C ILE A 418 -10.97 -0.86 11.17
N GLY A 419 -11.24 -0.67 12.47
CA GLY A 419 -12.61 -0.34 12.90
C GLY A 419 -13.16 0.95 12.26
N CYS A 420 -12.28 1.83 11.75
CA CYS A 420 -12.65 3.03 11.00
C CYS A 420 -13.39 2.73 9.68
N TYR A 421 -13.29 1.51 9.13
CA TYR A 421 -14.04 1.12 7.94
C TYR A 421 -15.55 1.32 8.08
N LEU A 422 -16.11 1.25 9.29
CA LEU A 422 -17.53 1.49 9.53
C LEU A 422 -17.95 2.96 9.37
N VAL A 423 -17.01 3.91 9.41
CA VAL A 423 -17.31 5.35 9.28
C VAL A 423 -17.94 5.69 7.92
N PRO A 424 -17.35 5.33 6.75
CA PRO A 424 -18.00 5.51 5.45
C PRO A 424 -19.42 4.95 5.36
N ALA A 425 -19.67 3.75 5.90
CA ALA A 425 -21.01 3.14 5.88
C ALA A 425 -22.03 3.96 6.69
N LEU A 426 -21.64 4.47 7.86
CA LEU A 426 -22.50 5.35 8.66
C LEU A 426 -22.78 6.70 7.97
N LEU A 427 -21.81 7.25 7.24
CA LEU A 427 -22.02 8.48 6.45
C LEU A 427 -23.01 8.23 5.30
N GLU A 428 -22.93 7.08 4.63
CA GLU A 428 -23.90 6.71 3.61
C GLU A 428 -25.30 6.44 4.18
N ALA A 429 -25.39 5.82 5.35
CA ALA A 429 -26.65 5.67 6.08
C ALA A 429 -27.27 7.05 6.40
N TYR A 430 -26.46 8.00 6.89
CA TYR A 430 -26.91 9.38 7.08
C TYR A 430 -27.40 10.03 5.78
N ARG A 431 -26.69 9.84 4.66
CA ARG A 431 -27.14 10.38 3.37
C ARG A 431 -28.49 9.84 2.95
N THR A 432 -28.70 8.55 3.20
CA THR A 432 -29.90 7.81 2.82
C THR A 432 -31.10 8.20 3.69
N THR A 433 -30.93 8.28 5.01
CA THR A 433 -32.06 8.44 5.96
C THR A 433 -32.20 9.85 6.52
N LYS A 434 -31.13 10.65 6.48
CA LYS A 434 -30.98 11.93 7.19
C LYS A 434 -31.08 11.82 8.72
N GLU A 435 -31.02 10.62 9.30
CA GLU A 435 -31.05 10.43 10.74
C GLU A 435 -29.73 10.83 11.40
N GLN A 436 -29.78 11.80 12.32
CA GLN A 436 -28.60 12.38 12.96
C GLN A 436 -27.77 11.39 13.79
N ARG A 437 -28.36 10.27 14.23
CA ARG A 437 -27.63 9.23 14.99
C ARG A 437 -26.48 8.62 14.19
N TYR A 438 -26.66 8.44 12.88
CA TYR A 438 -25.61 7.91 12.00
C TYR A 438 -24.46 8.90 11.84
N LEU A 439 -24.76 10.18 11.57
CA LEU A 439 -23.75 11.23 11.51
C LEU A 439 -23.00 11.38 12.84
N GLY A 440 -23.71 11.36 13.96
CA GLY A 440 -23.11 11.44 15.30
C GLY A 440 -22.16 10.27 15.59
N GLY A 441 -22.55 9.04 15.22
CA GLY A 441 -21.67 7.87 15.35
C GLY A 441 -20.45 7.94 14.44
N ALA A 442 -20.63 8.34 13.18
CA ALA A 442 -19.55 8.52 12.22
C ALA A 442 -18.52 9.55 12.71
N LEU A 443 -18.98 10.71 13.22
CA LEU A 443 -18.11 11.76 13.75
C LEU A 443 -17.27 11.28 14.95
N ARG A 444 -17.90 10.56 15.90
CA ARG A 444 -17.17 10.00 17.06
C ARG A 444 -16.11 8.99 16.61
N GLY A 445 -16.46 8.08 15.71
CA GLY A 445 -15.53 7.09 15.18
C GLY A 445 -14.39 7.73 14.41
N TYR A 446 -14.70 8.64 13.49
CA TYR A 446 -13.69 9.34 12.70
C TYR A 446 -12.71 10.12 13.59
N HIS A 447 -13.21 10.88 14.57
CA HIS A 447 -12.35 11.63 15.48
C HIS A 447 -11.49 10.73 16.38
N TYR A 448 -11.99 9.56 16.79
CA TYR A 448 -11.19 8.58 17.52
C TYR A 448 -9.99 8.12 16.66
N TYR A 449 -10.24 7.62 15.45
CA TYR A 449 -9.17 7.03 14.63
C TYR A 449 -8.23 8.06 14.02
N ILE A 450 -8.70 9.25 13.63
CA ILE A 450 -7.79 10.28 13.13
C ILE A 450 -6.88 10.80 14.24
N ALA A 451 -7.36 10.86 15.49
CA ALA A 451 -6.51 11.22 16.63
C ALA A 451 -5.45 10.15 16.90
N GLU A 452 -5.82 8.86 16.84
CA GLU A 452 -4.88 7.74 16.95
C GLU A 452 -3.82 7.77 15.85
N PHE A 453 -4.23 7.96 14.59
CA PHE A 453 -3.33 8.09 13.45
C PHE A 453 -2.39 9.30 13.58
N ILE A 454 -2.91 10.46 13.99
CA ILE A 454 -2.09 11.66 14.22
C ILE A 454 -1.09 11.39 15.34
N ALA A 455 -1.54 10.78 16.43
CA ALA A 455 -0.69 10.46 17.56
C ALA A 455 0.41 9.47 17.16
N ASN A 456 0.12 8.42 16.39
CA ASN A 456 1.09 7.35 16.13
C ASN A 456 1.97 7.59 14.89
N GLY A 457 1.47 8.33 13.90
CA GLY A 457 2.12 8.50 12.59
C GLY A 457 1.96 7.30 11.65
N TYR A 458 1.10 6.34 11.99
CA TYR A 458 0.81 5.15 11.20
C TYR A 458 -0.59 4.59 11.50
N SER A 459 -1.08 3.70 10.64
CA SER A 459 -2.36 2.98 10.80
C SER A 459 -2.17 1.46 10.80
N THR A 460 -3.13 0.69 11.31
CA THR A 460 -2.91 -0.73 11.61
C THR A 460 -4.09 -1.67 11.32
N ALA A 461 -3.77 -2.94 11.05
CA ALA A 461 -4.65 -4.09 10.88
C ALA A 461 -5.70 -4.05 9.75
N GLY A 462 -5.43 -3.32 8.66
CA GLY A 462 -6.31 -3.20 7.49
C GLY A 462 -6.21 -4.39 6.54
N ALA A 463 -5.01 -4.93 6.37
CA ALA A 463 -4.77 -6.18 5.64
C ALA A 463 -5.15 -7.37 6.53
N LEU A 464 -6.37 -7.92 6.36
CA LEU A 464 -7.02 -8.83 7.30
C LEU A 464 -6.28 -10.13 7.62
N ASP A 465 -5.40 -10.59 6.74
CA ASP A 465 -4.55 -11.76 6.92
C ASP A 465 -3.19 -11.46 7.58
N THR A 466 -3.01 -10.23 8.03
CA THR A 466 -1.87 -9.75 8.81
C THR A 466 -2.35 -8.99 10.04
N TYR A 467 -1.46 -8.83 11.01
CA TYR A 467 -1.73 -8.03 12.19
C TYR A 467 -0.52 -7.14 12.47
N CYS A 468 -0.40 -6.08 11.67
CA CYS A 468 0.73 -5.14 11.65
C CYS A 468 0.30 -3.73 11.24
N ILE A 469 1.31 -2.86 11.05
CA ILE A 469 1.17 -1.57 10.38
C ILE A 469 0.98 -1.78 8.87
N ASP A 470 0.07 -1.03 8.27
CA ASP A 470 -0.29 -1.12 6.85
C ASP A 470 -0.88 0.18 6.30
N LYS A 471 -1.04 0.23 4.97
CA LYS A 471 -1.69 1.35 4.26
C LYS A 471 -3.21 1.27 4.20
N GLU A 472 -3.77 0.06 4.19
CA GLU A 472 -5.20 -0.18 3.91
C GLU A 472 -6.07 0.46 4.99
N SER A 473 -5.61 0.40 6.24
CA SER A 473 -6.27 1.02 7.37
C SER A 473 -6.33 2.56 7.34
N ALA A 474 -5.54 3.22 6.48
CA ALA A 474 -5.65 4.66 6.26
C ALA A 474 -6.71 5.04 5.19
N ILE A 475 -7.16 4.08 4.38
CA ILE A 475 -8.21 4.30 3.37
C ILE A 475 -9.52 4.80 3.97
N PRO A 476 -10.07 4.23 5.06
CA PRO A 476 -11.27 4.77 5.68
C PRO A 476 -11.07 6.17 6.30
N LEU A 477 -9.85 6.53 6.68
CA LEU A 477 -9.53 7.91 7.12
C LEU A 477 -9.57 8.88 5.94
N LEU A 478 -9.00 8.49 4.80
CA LEU A 478 -9.11 9.26 3.55
C LEU A 478 -10.57 9.43 3.14
N ARG A 479 -11.31 8.33 2.96
CA ARG A 479 -12.72 8.35 2.54
C ARG A 479 -13.57 9.14 3.53
N GLY A 480 -13.51 8.78 4.81
CA GLY A 480 -14.27 9.46 5.87
C GLY A 480 -13.99 10.97 5.92
N GLY A 481 -12.73 11.39 5.75
CA GLY A 481 -12.35 12.80 5.70
C GLY A 481 -12.94 13.53 4.51
N LEU A 482 -12.87 12.96 3.31
CA LEU A 482 -13.48 13.56 2.12
C LEU A 482 -15.01 13.65 2.22
N GLU A 483 -15.66 12.59 2.68
CA GLU A 483 -17.11 12.56 2.84
C GLU A 483 -17.59 13.57 3.90
N LEU A 484 -16.88 13.69 5.02
CA LEU A 484 -17.17 14.68 6.06
C LEU A 484 -16.89 16.11 5.58
N TYR A 485 -15.83 16.33 4.80
CA TYR A 485 -15.57 17.62 4.18
C TYR A 485 -16.72 18.01 3.24
N GLU A 486 -17.17 17.09 2.38
CA GLU A 486 -18.29 17.35 1.47
C GLU A 486 -19.57 17.71 2.23
N LEU A 487 -19.88 16.96 3.30
CA LEU A 487 -21.09 17.17 4.10
C LEU A 487 -21.06 18.45 4.95
N THR A 488 -19.88 18.89 5.40
CA THR A 488 -19.77 19.95 6.43
C THR A 488 -19.02 21.20 5.97
N GLN A 489 -18.27 21.12 4.88
CA GLN A 489 -17.37 22.15 4.35
C GLN A 489 -16.30 22.63 5.36
N LYS A 490 -16.03 21.86 6.43
CA LYS A 490 -15.02 22.21 7.44
C LYS A 490 -13.60 21.86 6.93
N PRO A 491 -12.68 22.83 6.78
CA PRO A 491 -11.36 22.59 6.20
C PRO A 491 -10.52 21.52 6.92
N ALA A 492 -10.73 21.33 8.23
CA ALA A 492 -10.03 20.31 9.01
C ALA A 492 -10.18 18.90 8.44
N TYR A 493 -11.35 18.55 7.90
CA TYR A 493 -11.56 17.20 7.32
C TYR A 493 -10.78 16.99 6.02
N LEU A 494 -10.64 18.05 5.21
CA LEU A 494 -9.79 18.00 4.02
C LEU A 494 -8.31 17.87 4.41
N ASP A 495 -7.85 18.60 5.42
CA ASP A 495 -6.48 18.47 5.95
C ASP A 495 -6.21 17.04 6.46
N TYR A 496 -7.15 16.45 7.19
CA TYR A 496 -7.04 15.05 7.62
C TYR A 496 -7.00 14.05 6.46
N ALA A 497 -7.81 14.25 5.42
CA ALA A 497 -7.78 13.41 4.22
C ALA A 497 -6.43 13.53 3.47
N VAL A 498 -5.86 14.74 3.40
CA VAL A 498 -4.52 14.97 2.84
C VAL A 498 -3.46 14.25 3.67
N ARG A 499 -3.52 14.27 5.00
CA ARG A 499 -2.57 13.55 5.87
C ARG A 499 -2.64 12.04 5.68
N ALA A 500 -3.85 11.48 5.69
CA ALA A 500 -4.05 10.05 5.42
C ALA A 500 -3.51 9.67 4.03
N SER A 501 -3.77 10.49 3.02
CA SER A 501 -3.28 10.26 1.65
C SER A 501 -1.77 10.35 1.52
N ARG A 502 -1.14 11.28 2.24
CA ARG A 502 0.32 11.37 2.34
C ARG A 502 0.88 10.07 2.95
N TYR A 503 0.23 9.51 3.97
CA TYR A 503 0.70 8.28 4.58
C TYR A 503 0.56 7.11 3.59
N ILE A 504 -0.59 6.99 2.92
CA ILE A 504 -0.77 5.98 1.86
C ILE A 504 0.28 6.17 0.75
N ALA A 505 0.57 7.41 0.35
CA ALA A 505 1.61 7.72 -0.63
C ALA A 505 3.00 7.25 -0.19
N SER A 506 3.31 7.18 1.11
CA SER A 506 4.59 6.61 1.58
C SER A 506 4.73 5.10 1.28
N TRP A 507 3.62 4.40 0.99
CA TRP A 507 3.60 3.00 0.56
C TRP A 507 3.61 2.83 -0.97
N GLN A 508 3.46 3.95 -1.70
CA GLN A 508 3.46 3.97 -3.17
C GLN A 508 4.89 3.99 -3.70
N MET A 509 5.20 3.18 -4.69
CA MET A 509 6.50 3.15 -5.35
C MET A 509 6.75 4.45 -6.11
N HIS A 510 7.85 5.14 -5.75
CA HIS A 510 8.33 6.37 -6.37
C HIS A 510 9.39 6.10 -7.44
N HIS A 511 9.74 4.83 -7.69
CA HIS A 511 10.77 4.44 -8.64
C HIS A 511 10.45 3.10 -9.30
N THR A 512 11.11 2.85 -10.42
CA THR A 512 11.06 1.59 -11.16
C THR A 512 12.18 0.67 -10.67
N VAL A 513 11.83 -0.53 -10.21
CA VAL A 513 12.79 -1.57 -9.86
C VAL A 513 13.31 -2.24 -11.14
N PRO A 514 14.64 -2.32 -11.36
CA PRO A 514 15.19 -3.12 -12.43
C PRO A 514 15.05 -4.61 -12.10
N PHE A 515 14.47 -5.37 -13.01
CA PHE A 515 14.28 -6.81 -12.87
C PHE A 515 15.29 -7.58 -13.73
N PRO A 516 15.76 -8.78 -13.29
CA PRO A 516 16.52 -9.67 -14.15
C PRO A 516 15.74 -9.98 -15.44
N GLU A 517 16.41 -9.95 -16.60
CA GLU A 517 15.77 -10.16 -17.91
C GLU A 517 15.07 -11.53 -18.03
N ASP A 518 15.56 -12.53 -17.29
CA ASP A 518 15.04 -13.89 -17.23
C ASP A 518 13.98 -14.09 -16.13
N SER A 519 13.62 -13.05 -15.38
CA SER A 519 12.49 -13.07 -14.44
C SER A 519 11.15 -12.86 -15.15
N ALA A 520 10.05 -13.26 -14.50
CA ALA A 520 8.70 -13.03 -15.03
C ALA A 520 8.40 -11.55 -15.24
N LEU A 521 8.78 -10.71 -14.26
CA LEU A 521 8.56 -9.27 -14.30
C LEU A 521 9.46 -8.57 -15.31
N GLY A 522 10.71 -9.02 -15.45
CA GLY A 522 11.65 -8.53 -16.47
C GLY A 522 11.16 -8.78 -17.89
N ARG A 523 10.72 -10.01 -18.20
CA ARG A 523 10.14 -10.34 -19.53
C ARG A 523 8.93 -9.50 -19.92
N LEU A 524 8.15 -9.06 -18.94
CA LEU A 524 6.95 -8.25 -19.15
C LEU A 524 7.23 -6.75 -19.22
N GLY A 525 8.46 -6.32 -18.91
CA GLY A 525 8.77 -4.91 -18.73
C GLY A 525 7.88 -4.28 -17.65
N TYR A 526 7.60 -5.02 -16.57
CA TYR A 526 6.74 -4.53 -15.49
C TYR A 526 7.42 -3.34 -14.81
N ASP A 527 6.66 -2.24 -14.69
CA ASP A 527 7.10 -1.04 -14.01
C ASP A 527 6.44 -0.95 -12.64
N THR A 528 7.26 -0.92 -11.59
CA THR A 528 6.79 -0.81 -10.21
C THR A 528 6.23 0.57 -9.88
N PHE A 529 6.58 1.61 -10.64
CA PHE A 529 6.18 2.99 -10.34
C PHE A 529 4.66 3.12 -10.21
N GLY A 530 4.20 3.81 -9.16
CA GLY A 530 2.79 4.00 -8.88
C GLY A 530 2.07 2.86 -8.15
N GLY A 531 2.62 1.64 -8.17
CA GLY A 531 2.11 0.51 -7.38
C GLY A 531 2.29 0.72 -5.88
N THR A 532 1.60 -0.07 -5.05
CA THR A 532 1.73 0.03 -3.58
C THR A 532 2.21 -1.26 -2.94
N THR A 533 3.07 -1.12 -1.92
CA THR A 533 3.42 -2.24 -1.04
C THR A 533 2.30 -2.49 -0.03
N VAL A 534 2.01 -3.76 0.31
CA VAL A 534 0.81 -4.14 1.07
C VAL A 534 0.84 -3.65 2.52
N SER A 535 1.81 -4.15 3.29
CA SER A 535 1.94 -3.93 4.73
C SER A 535 3.37 -4.22 5.19
N ALA A 536 3.66 -3.90 6.45
CA ALA A 536 4.95 -4.27 7.03
C ALA A 536 5.16 -5.80 7.10
N GLN A 537 4.10 -6.62 7.08
CA GLN A 537 4.24 -8.09 7.03
C GLN A 537 4.30 -8.66 5.61
N HIS A 538 3.76 -7.94 4.61
CA HIS A 538 3.70 -8.37 3.22
C HIS A 538 4.46 -7.40 2.29
N HIS A 539 5.71 -7.74 1.97
CA HIS A 539 6.63 -6.87 1.22
C HIS A 539 6.56 -7.07 -0.32
N HIS A 540 5.41 -7.45 -0.86
CA HIS A 540 5.21 -7.45 -2.32
C HIS A 540 4.35 -6.24 -2.73
N ILE A 541 4.33 -5.94 -4.03
CA ILE A 541 3.44 -4.91 -4.59
C ILE A 541 2.07 -5.53 -4.85
N ASP A 542 1.03 -4.81 -4.48
CA ASP A 542 -0.36 -5.07 -4.82
C ASP A 542 -0.95 -3.93 -5.68
N HIS A 543 -2.17 -4.15 -6.16
CA HIS A 543 -2.96 -3.18 -6.91
C HIS A 543 -3.98 -2.41 -6.05
N PHE A 544 -3.91 -2.47 -4.72
CA PHE A 544 -5.00 -2.01 -3.85
C PHE A 544 -5.23 -0.49 -3.97
N ALA A 545 -4.20 0.28 -4.31
CA ALA A 545 -4.32 1.73 -4.53
C ALA A 545 -5.37 2.11 -5.58
N VAL A 546 -5.76 1.20 -6.48
CA VAL A 546 -6.85 1.45 -7.43
C VAL A 546 -8.17 1.76 -6.74
N ALA A 547 -8.40 1.24 -5.54
CA ALA A 547 -9.58 1.51 -4.73
C ALA A 547 -9.68 2.97 -4.27
N ILE A 548 -8.59 3.74 -4.31
CA ILE A 548 -8.55 5.15 -3.87
C ILE A 548 -8.24 6.15 -4.99
N VAL A 549 -8.16 5.68 -6.24
CA VAL A 549 -7.95 6.56 -7.40
C VAL A 549 -9.03 7.65 -7.47
N PRO A 550 -10.35 7.37 -7.31
CA PRO A 550 -11.37 8.41 -7.29
C PRO A 550 -11.15 9.48 -6.19
N GLU A 551 -10.69 9.07 -5.01
CA GLU A 551 -10.43 9.93 -3.87
C GLU A 551 -9.23 10.85 -4.11
N TRP A 552 -8.15 10.35 -4.72
CA TRP A 552 -7.02 11.18 -5.11
C TRP A 552 -7.38 12.18 -6.22
N LEU A 553 -8.25 11.80 -7.17
CA LEU A 553 -8.77 12.75 -8.16
C LEU A 553 -9.61 13.86 -7.49
N ARG A 554 -10.44 13.52 -6.49
CA ARG A 554 -11.16 14.53 -5.68
C ARG A 554 -10.21 15.43 -4.90
N LEU A 555 -9.13 14.88 -4.34
CA LEU A 555 -8.10 15.69 -3.67
C LEU A 555 -7.46 16.69 -4.62
N THR A 556 -7.14 16.31 -5.87
CA THR A 556 -6.66 17.28 -6.86
C THR A 556 -7.65 18.42 -7.05
N GLN A 557 -8.95 18.11 -7.20
CA GLN A 557 -9.98 19.12 -7.41
C GLN A 557 -10.13 20.07 -6.21
N TRP A 558 -10.06 19.55 -4.98
CA TRP A 558 -10.32 20.34 -3.77
C TRP A 558 -9.10 21.05 -3.19
N THR A 559 -7.90 20.53 -3.43
CA THR A 559 -6.65 21.12 -2.94
C THR A 559 -5.91 21.95 -3.98
N GLY A 560 -6.17 21.70 -5.28
CA GLY A 560 -5.38 22.25 -6.38
C GLY A 560 -3.99 21.60 -6.55
N ASP A 561 -3.62 20.64 -5.70
CA ASP A 561 -2.35 19.91 -5.81
C ASP A 561 -2.44 18.82 -6.89
N TYR A 562 -1.80 19.10 -8.03
CA TYR A 562 -1.77 18.21 -9.18
C TYR A 562 -1.00 16.91 -8.93
N THR A 563 -0.17 16.85 -7.88
CA THR A 563 0.56 15.64 -7.49
C THR A 563 -0.41 14.48 -7.21
N TRP A 564 -1.59 14.76 -6.65
CA TRP A 564 -2.59 13.71 -6.40
C TRP A 564 -3.10 13.07 -7.69
N ARG A 565 -3.22 13.83 -8.78
CA ARG A 565 -3.64 13.31 -10.08
C ARG A 565 -2.56 12.43 -10.68
N GLN A 566 -1.30 12.85 -10.61
CA GLN A 566 -0.16 12.05 -11.05
C GLN A 566 -0.11 10.71 -10.29
N ARG A 567 -0.29 10.73 -8.97
CA ARG A 567 -0.33 9.51 -8.14
C ARG A 567 -1.50 8.61 -8.50
N ALA A 568 -2.67 9.19 -8.77
CA ALA A 568 -3.87 8.48 -9.21
C ALA A 568 -3.67 7.80 -10.57
N GLN A 569 -3.09 8.51 -11.55
CA GLN A 569 -2.76 7.97 -12.86
C GLN A 569 -1.73 6.84 -12.76
N ALA A 570 -0.71 6.99 -11.91
CA ALA A 570 0.30 5.96 -11.72
C ALA A 570 -0.26 4.71 -11.02
N ALA A 571 -1.08 4.87 -9.98
CA ALA A 571 -1.78 3.76 -9.35
C ALA A 571 -2.74 3.06 -10.32
N TRP A 572 -3.46 3.81 -11.16
CA TRP A 572 -4.32 3.24 -12.20
C TRP A 572 -3.50 2.44 -13.23
N ALA A 573 -2.44 3.02 -13.79
CA ALA A 573 -1.57 2.35 -14.74
C ALA A 573 -1.02 1.03 -14.17
N ASN A 574 -0.48 1.07 -12.95
CA ASN A 574 0.05 -0.12 -12.27
C ASN A 574 -1.05 -1.16 -12.01
N ALA A 575 -2.24 -0.76 -11.57
CA ALA A 575 -3.36 -1.67 -11.33
C ALA A 575 -3.93 -2.31 -12.61
N THR A 576 -3.61 -1.76 -13.78
CA THR A 576 -4.00 -2.34 -15.08
C THR A 576 -2.91 -3.18 -15.72
N ALA A 577 -1.69 -3.17 -15.16
CA ALA A 577 -0.59 -3.97 -15.65
C ALA A 577 -0.94 -5.45 -15.61
N VAL A 578 -0.46 -6.20 -16.60
CA VAL A 578 -0.58 -7.66 -16.72
C VAL A 578 -2.01 -8.24 -16.65
N ILE A 579 -3.05 -7.43 -16.89
CA ILE A 579 -4.40 -7.97 -17.12
C ILE A 579 -4.37 -8.77 -18.42
N SER A 580 -4.65 -10.07 -18.32
CA SER A 580 -4.69 -10.94 -19.49
C SER A 580 -5.86 -10.60 -20.40
N ASP A 581 -5.60 -10.55 -21.70
CA ASP A 581 -6.63 -10.50 -22.75
C ASP A 581 -7.08 -11.91 -23.20
N GLY A 582 -6.57 -12.96 -22.56
CA GLY A 582 -6.73 -14.35 -22.95
C GLY A 582 -5.54 -14.93 -23.73
N SER A 583 -4.49 -14.13 -23.99
CA SER A 583 -3.26 -14.58 -24.65
C SER A 583 -2.02 -14.55 -23.74
N LEU A 584 -2.10 -13.87 -22.59
CA LEU A 584 -0.96 -13.66 -21.70
C LEU A 584 -0.46 -14.98 -21.09
N ARG A 585 0.84 -15.26 -21.24
CA ARG A 585 1.53 -16.38 -20.61
C ARG A 585 2.63 -15.86 -19.69
N MET A 586 2.58 -16.27 -18.42
CA MET A 586 3.59 -15.92 -17.41
C MET A 586 3.85 -17.14 -16.53
N ASP A 587 5.00 -17.80 -16.74
CA ASP A 587 5.47 -18.97 -15.99
C ASP A 587 4.42 -20.07 -15.77
N GLY A 588 3.80 -20.54 -16.85
CA GLY A 588 2.76 -21.57 -16.79
C GLY A 588 1.78 -21.54 -17.97
N PRO A 589 0.51 -21.97 -17.77
CA PRO A 589 -0.53 -21.90 -18.78
C PRO A 589 -0.91 -20.47 -19.14
N VAL A 590 -1.63 -20.32 -20.25
CA VAL A 590 -2.24 -19.04 -20.67
C VAL A 590 -3.25 -18.59 -19.61
N ARG A 591 -3.21 -17.32 -19.23
CA ARG A 591 -4.14 -16.73 -18.27
C ARG A 591 -5.47 -16.41 -18.94
N PRO A 592 -6.61 -16.70 -18.28
CA PRO A 592 -7.93 -16.36 -18.82
C PRO A 592 -8.10 -14.84 -18.96
N PRO A 593 -8.98 -14.37 -19.86
CA PRO A 593 -9.34 -12.96 -19.99
C PRO A 593 -9.72 -12.32 -18.65
N GLY A 594 -9.15 -11.16 -18.37
CA GLY A 594 -9.30 -10.38 -17.14
C GLY A 594 -8.58 -10.96 -15.92
N GLY A 595 -7.93 -12.12 -16.04
CA GLY A 595 -7.09 -12.68 -14.99
C GLY A 595 -5.84 -11.83 -14.78
N GLN A 596 -5.59 -11.46 -13.52
CA GLN A 596 -4.41 -10.75 -13.06
C GLN A 596 -3.92 -11.34 -11.72
N ASP A 597 -2.61 -11.46 -11.53
CA ASP A 597 -2.03 -11.88 -10.25
C ASP A 597 -2.31 -10.89 -9.12
N GLU A 598 -2.45 -11.40 -7.90
CA GLU A 598 -2.57 -10.58 -6.70
C GLU A 598 -1.33 -9.71 -6.44
N GLY A 599 -0.14 -10.33 -6.53
CA GLY A 599 1.08 -9.77 -5.95
C GLY A 599 2.31 -9.93 -6.84
N PHE A 600 3.13 -8.87 -6.85
CA PHE A 600 4.34 -8.71 -7.66
C PHE A 600 5.54 -8.60 -6.73
N CYS A 601 6.42 -9.59 -6.79
CA CYS A 601 7.54 -9.72 -5.87
C CYS A 601 8.69 -8.81 -6.29
N HIS A 602 8.60 -7.51 -6.00
CA HIS A 602 9.61 -6.53 -6.40
C HIS A 602 10.95 -6.60 -5.64
N THR A 603 11.04 -7.44 -4.61
CA THR A 603 12.20 -7.56 -3.73
C THR A 603 12.59 -9.03 -3.53
N ARG A 604 13.53 -9.33 -2.63
CA ARG A 604 13.87 -10.70 -2.20
C ARG A 604 12.78 -11.34 -1.33
N TRP A 605 11.54 -10.94 -1.55
CA TRP A 605 10.33 -11.63 -1.14
C TRP A 605 10.01 -12.66 -2.20
N HIS A 606 9.99 -13.95 -1.86
CA HIS A 606 9.72 -14.98 -2.85
C HIS A 606 8.25 -15.38 -2.91
N THR A 607 7.84 -15.84 -4.08
CA THR A 607 6.56 -16.53 -4.28
C THR A 607 6.49 -17.81 -3.47
N ARG A 608 5.31 -18.46 -3.38
CA ARG A 608 5.17 -19.77 -2.73
C ARG A 608 6.03 -20.90 -3.33
N TRP A 609 6.64 -20.67 -4.51
CA TRP A 609 7.58 -21.59 -5.16
C TRP A 609 9.05 -21.23 -4.97
N GLY A 610 9.37 -20.23 -4.13
CA GLY A 610 10.75 -19.81 -3.89
C GLY A 610 11.34 -18.89 -4.94
N ASN A 611 10.56 -18.46 -5.94
CA ASN A 611 11.05 -17.53 -6.97
C ASN A 611 11.02 -16.08 -6.46
N TYR A 612 12.18 -15.41 -6.46
CA TYR A 612 12.28 -13.94 -6.36
C TYR A 612 11.87 -13.28 -7.68
N TYR A 613 11.43 -12.02 -7.65
CA TYR A 613 11.06 -11.27 -8.86
C TYR A 613 9.97 -11.96 -9.71
N GLY A 614 9.13 -12.74 -9.03
CA GLY A 614 8.00 -13.47 -9.61
C GLY A 614 6.66 -12.82 -9.30
N VAL A 615 5.61 -13.56 -9.62
CA VAL A 615 4.21 -13.20 -9.34
C VAL A 615 3.53 -14.26 -8.48
N SER A 616 2.47 -13.89 -7.77
CA SER A 616 1.76 -14.79 -6.86
C SER A 616 1.17 -16.03 -7.55
N GLN A 617 0.90 -15.97 -8.87
CA GLN A 617 0.20 -17.02 -9.64
C GLN A 617 -1.12 -17.41 -8.96
N TRP A 618 -1.76 -16.40 -8.37
CA TRP A 618 -3.10 -16.44 -7.83
C TRP A 618 -3.88 -15.31 -8.49
N LEU A 619 -4.81 -15.69 -9.37
CA LEU A 619 -5.66 -14.79 -10.13
C LEU A 619 -6.87 -14.39 -9.28
N VAL A 620 -6.68 -13.38 -8.43
CA VAL A 620 -7.62 -13.01 -7.37
C VAL A 620 -8.72 -12.05 -7.86
N ALA A 621 -9.88 -12.07 -7.20
CA ALA A 621 -11.09 -11.34 -7.58
C ALA A 621 -11.00 -9.82 -7.31
N TRP A 622 -10.43 -9.43 -6.17
CA TRP A 622 -10.51 -8.05 -5.67
C TRP A 622 -9.90 -6.97 -6.60
N PRO A 623 -8.78 -7.18 -7.33
CA PRO A 623 -8.24 -6.15 -8.22
C PRO A 623 -9.23 -5.83 -9.33
N THR A 624 -9.90 -6.85 -9.86
CA THR A 624 -10.93 -6.70 -10.87
C THR A 624 -12.14 -5.96 -10.32
N ALA A 625 -12.60 -6.31 -9.11
CA ALA A 625 -13.70 -5.61 -8.47
C ALA A 625 -13.41 -4.12 -8.28
N PHE A 626 -12.23 -3.75 -7.78
CA PHE A 626 -11.88 -2.36 -7.54
C PHE A 626 -11.68 -1.55 -8.83
N ARG A 627 -11.15 -2.14 -9.90
CA ARG A 627 -11.13 -1.48 -11.23
C ARG A 627 -12.54 -1.21 -11.73
N LEU A 628 -13.43 -2.20 -11.67
CA LEU A 628 -14.83 -2.03 -12.07
C LEU A 628 -15.55 -1.00 -11.19
N GLU A 629 -15.21 -0.93 -9.90
CA GLU A 629 -15.72 0.07 -8.95
C GLU A 629 -15.29 1.49 -9.32
N ALA A 630 -13.99 1.71 -9.53
CA ALA A 630 -13.47 2.99 -9.97
C ALA A 630 -14.14 3.45 -11.28
N LEU A 631 -14.32 2.53 -12.23
CA LEU A 631 -14.97 2.83 -13.52
C LEU A 631 -16.47 3.11 -13.38
N ARG A 632 -17.20 2.37 -12.55
CA ARG A 632 -18.66 2.58 -12.39
C ARG A 632 -19.01 3.80 -11.55
N HIS A 633 -18.11 4.23 -10.66
CA HIS A 633 -18.29 5.45 -9.86
C HIS A 633 -17.77 6.71 -10.57
N SER A 634 -16.97 6.56 -11.64
CA SER A 634 -16.57 7.69 -12.47
C SER A 634 -17.68 8.16 -13.40
N ARG A 635 -17.76 9.48 -13.59
CA ARG A 635 -18.69 10.10 -14.56
C ARG A 635 -18.24 9.91 -16.00
N GLN A 636 -16.93 9.91 -16.23
CA GLN A 636 -16.32 9.80 -17.55
C GLN A 636 -15.03 8.99 -17.45
N TRP A 637 -14.84 8.06 -18.38
CA TRP A 637 -13.65 7.19 -18.36
C TRP A 637 -12.39 7.88 -18.86
N SER A 638 -12.51 9.05 -19.49
CA SER A 638 -11.37 9.89 -19.90
C SER A 638 -10.47 10.31 -18.74
N ASP A 639 -10.99 10.32 -17.50
CA ASP A 639 -10.20 10.62 -16.30
C ASP A 639 -9.10 9.57 -16.05
N PHE A 640 -9.14 8.43 -16.76
CA PHE A 640 -8.21 7.31 -16.68
C PHE A 640 -7.36 7.10 -17.96
N CYS A 641 -7.50 7.96 -18.98
CA CYS A 641 -6.89 7.78 -20.31
C CYS A 641 -5.61 8.59 -20.56
N GLU A 642 -5.23 9.51 -19.66
CA GLU A 642 -4.09 10.44 -19.84
C GLU A 642 -2.85 10.04 -19.05
#